data_AF-A0A6L7WL42-F1
#
_entry.id   AF-A0A6L7WL42-F1
#
_cell.length_a   1.000
_cell.length_b   1.000
_cell.length_c   1.000
_cell.angle_alpha   90.00
_cell.angle_beta   90.00
_cell.angle_gamma   90.00
#
_symmetry.space_group_name_H-M   'P 1'
#
loop_
_entity.id
_entity.type
_entity.pdbx_description
1 polymer ?
#
loop_
_entity_poly.entity_id
_entity_poly.type
_entity_poly.pdbx_seq_one_letter_code
_entity_poly.pdbx_strand_id
1 'polypeptide(L)'
;MHTAQVEVGRSTLTIETGKLAKQADGAVTVRYGDTFVIVTACAAATAREGIDFLPLTVDYREYAYASGRIPGGFFKREGKPTEKEVLTSRLIDRPFRPLFPDGWTRETQIIALLLSADPENDSDVLALTGASAALAISSIPVAHPIAAVRVGLLDGAFVINPTYPERKQSDLDLIVAGSRAAIVMVEAGAREVREDVMLGALEAGHAAIRDIIDAIETMAAAVGKPKTDVAAKDVDATVRQEIEAQALAPLADAMRVKDKLESYAQVDRALDDLLASIPDDDPDRRADAKVVFKDLKEKVLRDEVLDAGRRLDGRAFDQVRDISSDIGVLPRAHGSAVFTRGETQALVSATLGTADDQQKIELVDGETYKRFMLHYNFPPFSVGEVKFLRGPGRREIGHGHLAERSLAPMIPSEEEFPYTLRVVSDILESNGSSSMASVCGGALALMDAGVPMKRPVAGIAMGLILDEASGRHAILSDIAGAEDHYGDMDFKVAGTSEGITALQMDIKVSGITTERMREALAQARAGRLHILEKMGVTISTPRESISTHAPRIVTIQIPVDKIRDVIGPGGKTIRSIIDRTGVKIDVEDDGRVNVASTDEESAQKAIAIIEELTASPELNKTYLGKVQRITDFGAFVEILPGIDGLLHVSEIAHYRVNEVRNELTEGDQVLVKVINVDPSGKVRLSRKALLPGGSSDNGDKGDGQPHRPDRRGGAPGGGSSRPPRQRGGNREPARR
;
A
#
# COMPACT_ATOMS: atom_id res chain seq x y z
N MET A 1 -28.65 26.82 15.68
CA MET A 1 -27.35 26.22 15.32
C MET A 1 -26.86 25.53 16.56
N HIS A 2 -26.48 24.25 16.44
CA HIS A 2 -26.03 23.44 17.58
C HIS A 2 -24.62 22.95 17.28
N THR A 3 -23.76 23.02 18.29
CA THR A 3 -22.35 22.64 18.21
C THR A 3 -22.04 21.70 19.37
N ALA A 4 -21.42 20.57 19.07
CA ALA A 4 -20.84 19.66 20.04
C ALA A 4 -19.32 19.63 19.83
N GLN A 5 -18.57 19.61 20.93
CA GLN A 5 -17.11 19.59 20.93
C GLN A 5 -16.61 18.53 21.89
N VAL A 6 -15.54 17.84 21.49
CA VAL A 6 -14.87 16.82 22.28
C VAL A 6 -13.39 16.83 21.96
N GLU A 7 -12.55 16.69 22.98
CA GLU A 7 -11.11 16.55 22.81
C GLU A 7 -10.77 15.11 22.40
N VAL A 8 -10.11 14.93 21.26
CA VAL A 8 -9.74 13.61 20.74
C VAL A 8 -8.30 13.67 20.29
N GLY A 9 -7.43 12.86 20.90
CA GLY A 9 -6.00 12.90 20.58
C GLY A 9 -5.39 14.27 20.86
N ARG A 10 -4.98 14.98 19.80
CA ARG A 10 -4.24 16.26 19.90
C ARG A 10 -5.10 17.51 19.66
N SER A 11 -6.35 17.37 19.24
CA SER A 11 -7.19 18.50 18.84
C SER A 11 -8.66 18.28 19.21
N THR A 12 -9.41 19.37 19.25
CA THR A 12 -10.86 19.34 19.39
C THR A 12 -11.52 18.86 18.10
N LEU A 13 -12.35 17.82 18.21
CA LEU A 13 -13.33 17.46 17.19
C LEU A 13 -14.59 18.30 17.40
N THR A 14 -15.00 19.06 16.39
CA THR A 14 -16.23 19.87 16.41
C THR A 14 -17.26 19.29 15.45
N ILE A 15 -18.48 19.05 15.93
CA ILE A 15 -19.64 18.65 15.12
C ILE A 15 -20.65 19.78 15.19
N GLU A 16 -21.14 20.27 14.04
CA GLU A 16 -22.14 21.34 13.97
C GLU A 16 -23.33 20.97 13.09
N THR A 17 -24.52 21.46 13.45
CA THR A 17 -25.75 21.28 12.66
C THR A 17 -26.68 22.49 12.70
N GLY A 18 -27.63 22.53 11.75
CA GLY A 18 -28.65 23.56 11.61
C GLY A 18 -28.25 24.76 10.73
N LYS A 19 -27.03 24.76 10.16
CA LYS A 19 -26.55 25.83 9.27
C LYS A 19 -26.59 25.44 7.79
N LEU A 20 -26.02 24.28 7.43
CA LEU A 20 -25.89 23.81 6.05
C LEU A 20 -26.83 22.62 5.77
N ALA A 21 -27.14 22.40 4.49
CA ALA A 21 -27.92 21.25 3.99
C ALA A 21 -29.23 20.95 4.74
N LYS A 22 -29.96 21.98 5.16
CA LYS A 22 -31.19 21.89 5.99
C LYS A 22 -32.36 21.10 5.39
N GLN A 23 -32.28 20.71 4.12
CA GLN A 23 -33.29 19.88 3.46
C GLN A 23 -33.04 18.38 3.61
N ALA A 24 -31.83 17.96 4.00
CA ALA A 24 -31.55 16.56 4.30
C ALA A 24 -32.30 16.09 5.56
N ASP A 25 -32.51 14.78 5.70
CA ASP A 25 -33.11 14.23 6.91
C ASP A 25 -32.21 14.46 8.13
N GLY A 26 -30.90 14.33 7.94
CA GLY A 26 -29.88 14.80 8.87
C GLY A 26 -28.68 15.37 8.13
N ALA A 27 -28.10 16.44 8.66
CA ALA A 27 -26.91 17.06 8.11
C ALA A 27 -26.03 17.62 9.23
N VAL A 28 -24.74 17.33 9.16
CA VAL A 28 -23.72 17.85 10.06
C VAL A 28 -22.50 18.31 9.30
N THR A 29 -21.71 19.17 9.92
CA THR A 29 -20.33 19.42 9.52
C THR A 29 -19.41 18.97 10.64
N VAL A 30 -18.36 18.24 10.29
CA VAL A 30 -17.33 17.76 11.22
C VAL A 30 -16.02 18.46 10.90
N ARG A 31 -15.37 19.00 11.93
CA ARG A 31 -14.09 19.69 11.83
C ARG A 31 -13.08 19.15 12.84
N TYR A 32 -11.85 18.92 12.38
CA TYR A 32 -10.71 18.57 13.22
C TYR A 32 -9.47 19.25 12.61
N GLY A 33 -8.86 20.19 13.33
CA GLY A 33 -7.97 21.17 12.72
C GLY A 33 -8.70 22.03 11.68
N ASP A 34 -8.12 22.16 10.49
CA ASP A 34 -8.70 22.86 9.34
C ASP A 34 -9.33 21.90 8.32
N THR A 35 -9.25 20.59 8.56
CA THR A 35 -10.00 19.58 7.82
C THR A 35 -11.49 19.64 8.19
N PHE A 36 -12.34 19.83 7.18
CA PHE A 36 -13.77 20.11 7.30
C PHE A 36 -14.58 19.28 6.31
N VAL A 37 -15.46 18.43 6.84
CA VAL A 37 -16.32 17.53 6.06
C VAL A 37 -17.77 17.87 6.32
N ILE A 38 -18.59 17.98 5.26
CA ILE A 38 -20.05 17.99 5.40
C ILE A 38 -20.56 16.56 5.19
N VAL A 39 -21.45 16.10 6.07
CA VAL A 39 -22.06 14.77 5.95
C VAL A 39 -23.59 14.89 6.05
N THR A 40 -24.28 14.27 5.10
CA THR A 40 -25.74 14.26 5.03
C THR A 40 -26.26 12.84 4.95
N ALA A 41 -27.40 12.59 5.60
CA ALA A 41 -28.17 11.36 5.47
C ALA A 41 -29.57 11.70 4.96
N CYS A 42 -30.02 10.98 3.94
CA CYS A 42 -31.33 11.11 3.32
C CYS A 42 -31.95 9.72 3.13
N ALA A 43 -33.26 9.60 3.34
CA ALA A 43 -34.03 8.42 3.00
C ALA A 43 -35.21 8.75 2.08
N ALA A 44 -35.51 7.86 1.15
CA ALA A 44 -36.70 7.97 0.32
C ALA A 44 -37.97 7.90 1.21
N ALA A 45 -38.99 8.67 0.83
CA ALA A 45 -40.26 8.70 1.57
C ALA A 45 -40.99 7.34 1.52
N THR A 46 -40.85 6.61 0.42
CA THR A 46 -41.50 5.32 0.18
C THR A 46 -40.49 4.17 0.13
N ALA A 47 -40.90 3.00 0.59
CA ALA A 47 -40.15 1.77 0.42
C ALA A 47 -40.03 1.42 -1.07
N ARG A 48 -38.93 0.78 -1.45
CA ARG A 48 -38.76 0.27 -2.80
C ARG A 48 -39.47 -1.08 -2.91
N GLU A 49 -40.37 -1.19 -3.88
CA GLU A 49 -41.13 -2.43 -4.09
C GLU A 49 -40.24 -3.55 -4.66
N GLY A 50 -40.48 -4.77 -4.20
CA GLY A 50 -39.86 -5.98 -4.76
C GLY A 50 -38.38 -6.19 -4.41
N ILE A 51 -37.82 -5.47 -3.44
CA ILE A 51 -36.47 -5.73 -2.92
C ILE A 51 -36.53 -6.39 -1.53
N ASP A 52 -35.55 -7.24 -1.26
CA ASP A 52 -35.38 -8.01 -0.03
C ASP A 52 -34.06 -7.70 0.69
N PHE A 53 -33.40 -6.61 0.30
CA PHE A 53 -32.11 -6.15 0.83
C PHE A 53 -32.18 -4.69 1.26
N LEU A 54 -31.26 -4.26 2.12
CA LEU A 54 -31.09 -2.86 2.51
C LEU A 54 -30.48 -2.02 1.37
N PRO A 55 -31.22 -1.08 0.74
CA PRO A 55 -30.72 -0.22 -0.33
C PRO A 55 -29.94 0.99 0.23
N LEU A 56 -28.90 0.72 1.04
CA LEU A 56 -27.99 1.73 1.56
C LEU A 56 -26.88 2.01 0.54
N THR A 57 -26.72 3.27 0.19
CA THR A 57 -25.60 3.78 -0.61
C THR A 57 -24.82 4.82 0.20
N VAL A 58 -23.51 4.67 0.24
CA VAL A 58 -22.61 5.63 0.89
C VAL A 58 -21.65 6.20 -0.14
N ASP A 59 -21.54 7.52 -0.22
CA ASP A 59 -20.61 8.20 -1.12
C ASP A 59 -19.74 9.17 -0.33
N TYR A 60 -18.44 8.93 -0.34
CA TYR A 60 -17.45 9.88 0.12
C TYR A 60 -16.73 10.50 -1.08
N ARG A 61 -16.59 11.83 -1.10
CA ARG A 61 -15.99 12.60 -2.20
C ARG A 61 -14.94 13.58 -1.72
N GLU A 62 -13.81 13.60 -2.41
CA GLU A 62 -12.76 14.60 -2.25
C GLU A 62 -12.77 15.54 -3.45
N TYR A 63 -12.99 16.83 -3.21
CA TYR A 63 -12.85 17.84 -4.25
C TYR A 63 -11.49 18.50 -4.17
N ALA A 64 -10.85 18.76 -5.31
CA ALA A 64 -9.51 19.34 -5.35
C ALA A 64 -9.45 20.72 -4.68
N TYR A 65 -10.57 21.47 -4.70
CA TYR A 65 -10.69 22.76 -4.00
C TYR A 65 -10.52 22.65 -2.49
N ALA A 66 -10.75 21.48 -1.88
CA ALA A 66 -10.54 21.29 -0.44
C ALA A 66 -9.08 21.53 -0.06
N SER A 67 -8.16 21.31 -1.00
CA SER A 67 -6.72 21.60 -0.88
C SER A 67 -6.28 22.81 -1.72
N GLY A 68 -7.22 23.64 -2.21
CA GLY A 68 -6.92 24.80 -3.04
C GLY A 68 -6.36 24.49 -4.44
N ARG A 69 -6.59 23.28 -4.97
CA ARG A 69 -6.05 22.84 -6.27
C ARG A 69 -7.12 22.69 -7.34
N ILE A 70 -6.68 22.74 -8.60
CA ILE A 70 -7.48 22.38 -9.78
C ILE A 70 -7.13 20.93 -10.14
N PRO A 71 -8.12 20.04 -10.45
CA PRO A 71 -7.84 18.65 -10.82
C PRO A 71 -6.83 18.52 -11.98
N GLY A 72 -5.89 17.57 -11.89
CA GLY A 72 -4.84 17.37 -12.89
C GLY A 72 -5.36 16.88 -14.25
N GLY A 73 -6.47 16.13 -14.25
CA GLY A 73 -7.06 15.53 -15.45
C GLY A 73 -7.42 16.51 -16.58
N PHE A 74 -7.60 15.99 -17.79
CA PHE A 74 -7.84 16.78 -19.01
C PHE A 74 -9.02 17.77 -18.88
N PHE A 75 -10.12 17.33 -18.25
CA PHE A 75 -11.34 18.14 -18.08
C PHE A 75 -11.29 19.15 -16.94
N LYS A 76 -10.24 19.15 -16.10
CA LYS A 76 -10.12 20.03 -14.91
C LYS A 76 -11.33 19.96 -13.97
N ARG A 77 -11.91 18.77 -13.84
CA ARG A 77 -13.05 18.43 -12.99
C ARG A 77 -12.87 17.02 -12.43
N GLU A 78 -13.34 16.80 -11.20
CA GLU A 78 -13.38 15.48 -10.57
C GLU A 78 -14.21 14.52 -11.42
N GLY A 79 -13.61 13.36 -11.74
CA GLY A 79 -14.22 12.34 -12.58
C GLY A 79 -14.77 11.18 -11.76
N LYS A 80 -14.48 9.95 -12.22
CA LYS A 80 -14.81 8.72 -11.50
C LYS A 80 -14.23 8.75 -10.08
N PRO A 81 -14.84 8.03 -9.12
CA PRO A 81 -14.26 7.89 -7.79
C PRO A 81 -12.83 7.37 -7.79
N THR A 82 -11.97 8.00 -6.99
CA THR A 82 -10.61 7.53 -6.71
C THR A 82 -10.66 6.28 -5.83
N GLU A 83 -9.53 5.59 -5.73
CA GLU A 83 -9.41 4.42 -4.83
C GLU A 83 -9.70 4.81 -3.38
N LYS A 84 -9.11 5.93 -2.90
CA LYS A 84 -9.38 6.49 -1.57
C LYS A 84 -10.87 6.78 -1.38
N GLU A 85 -11.53 7.39 -2.37
CA GLU A 85 -12.95 7.70 -2.26
C GLU A 85 -13.83 6.44 -2.12
N VAL A 86 -13.51 5.39 -2.89
CA VAL A 86 -14.21 4.10 -2.81
C VAL A 86 -13.95 3.41 -1.47
N LEU A 87 -12.69 3.40 -1.00
CA LEU A 87 -12.30 2.76 0.25
C LEU A 87 -12.94 3.45 1.46
N THR A 88 -12.91 4.79 1.51
CA THR A 88 -13.59 5.55 2.58
C THR A 88 -15.10 5.35 2.53
N SER A 89 -15.70 5.28 1.35
CA SER A 89 -17.14 4.95 1.22
C SER A 89 -17.46 3.58 1.81
N ARG A 90 -16.60 2.58 1.61
CA ARG A 90 -16.74 1.25 2.22
C ARG A 90 -16.48 1.26 3.72
N LEU A 91 -15.48 2.00 4.17
CA LEU A 91 -15.15 2.18 5.59
C LEU A 91 -16.35 2.72 6.36
N ILE A 92 -17.12 3.64 5.76
CA ILE A 92 -18.35 4.17 6.34
C ILE A 92 -19.48 3.14 6.22
N ASP A 93 -19.72 2.53 5.06
CA ASP A 93 -20.84 1.58 4.85
C ASP A 93 -20.82 0.37 5.80
N ARG A 94 -19.65 -0.26 5.94
CA ARG A 94 -19.46 -1.52 6.70
C ARG A 94 -20.05 -1.49 8.10
N PRO A 95 -19.71 -0.53 8.98
CA PRO A 95 -20.21 -0.52 10.36
C PRO A 95 -21.65 -0.01 10.50
N PHE A 96 -22.22 0.71 9.52
CA PHE A 96 -23.61 1.16 9.61
C PHE A 96 -24.61 0.13 9.09
N ARG A 97 -24.24 -0.64 8.07
CA ARG A 97 -25.15 -1.59 7.40
C ARG A 97 -25.84 -2.57 8.38
N PRO A 98 -25.15 -3.16 9.38
CA PRO A 98 -25.78 -4.04 10.36
C PRO A 98 -26.68 -3.32 11.38
N LEU A 99 -26.59 -1.99 11.49
CA LEU A 99 -27.33 -1.21 12.50
C LEU A 99 -28.71 -0.74 12.03
N PHE A 100 -29.05 -1.00 10.76
CA PHE A 100 -30.39 -0.79 10.25
C PHE A 100 -31.29 -1.96 10.66
N PRO A 101 -32.54 -1.70 11.05
CA PRO A 101 -33.48 -2.76 11.39
C PRO A 101 -33.86 -3.57 10.14
N ASP A 102 -34.16 -4.83 10.38
CA ASP A 102 -34.71 -5.71 9.36
C ASP A 102 -36.00 -5.12 8.76
N GLY A 103 -36.17 -5.29 7.45
CA GLY A 103 -37.29 -4.74 6.71
C GLY A 103 -37.16 -3.28 6.29
N TRP A 104 -36.06 -2.58 6.61
CA TRP A 104 -35.81 -1.24 6.07
C TRP A 104 -35.45 -1.28 4.58
N THR A 105 -36.45 -1.06 3.72
CA THR A 105 -36.34 -1.11 2.25
C THR A 105 -36.47 0.26 1.58
N ARG A 106 -36.32 1.36 2.35
CA ARG A 106 -36.28 2.72 1.81
C ARG A 106 -34.86 3.03 1.33
N GLU A 107 -34.74 3.48 0.09
CA GLU A 107 -33.44 3.93 -0.44
C GLU A 107 -32.83 4.97 0.49
N THR A 108 -31.64 4.67 0.99
CA THR A 108 -30.96 5.50 1.99
C THR A 108 -29.60 5.89 1.44
N GLN A 109 -29.32 7.19 1.44
CA GLN A 109 -28.05 7.72 0.96
C GLN A 109 -27.34 8.50 2.05
N ILE A 110 -26.08 8.17 2.27
CA ILE A 110 -25.15 8.94 3.09
C ILE A 110 -24.13 9.55 2.15
N ILE A 111 -23.99 10.87 2.16
CA ILE A 111 -23.00 11.59 1.36
C ILE A 111 -22.07 12.35 2.31
N ALA A 112 -20.77 12.10 2.19
CA ALA A 112 -19.71 12.82 2.88
C ALA A 112 -18.84 13.56 1.87
N LEU A 113 -18.80 14.89 1.94
CA LEU A 113 -18.00 15.73 1.05
C LEU A 113 -16.90 16.41 1.85
N LEU A 114 -15.64 16.17 1.47
CA LEU A 114 -14.51 16.91 2.01
C LEU A 114 -14.47 18.30 1.37
N LEU A 115 -14.66 19.34 2.18
CA LEU A 115 -14.75 20.72 1.71
C LEU A 115 -13.50 21.55 2.00
N SER A 116 -12.74 21.21 3.03
CA SER A 116 -11.44 21.79 3.38
C SER A 116 -10.56 20.66 3.91
N ALA A 117 -9.31 20.61 3.49
CA ALA A 117 -8.34 19.61 3.92
C ALA A 117 -7.04 20.31 4.32
N ASP A 118 -6.62 20.10 5.55
CA ASP A 118 -5.30 20.50 6.00
C ASP A 118 -4.25 19.41 5.68
N PRO A 119 -2.95 19.74 5.67
CA PRO A 119 -1.90 18.78 5.34
C PRO A 119 -1.57 17.81 6.48
N GLU A 120 -2.36 17.78 7.55
CA GLU A 120 -2.07 16.98 8.74
C GLU A 120 -3.10 15.89 8.99
N ASN A 121 -4.39 16.18 8.85
CA ASN A 121 -5.49 15.37 9.35
C ASN A 121 -6.24 14.67 8.21
N ASP A 122 -6.28 13.34 8.25
CA ASP A 122 -7.10 12.54 7.33
C ASP A 122 -8.58 12.66 7.68
N SER A 123 -9.44 12.62 6.67
CA SER A 123 -10.86 12.95 6.79
C SER A 123 -11.78 11.74 6.83
N ASP A 124 -11.24 10.54 6.67
CA ASP A 124 -12.00 9.30 6.64
C ASP A 124 -12.73 9.00 7.96
N VAL A 125 -12.03 9.06 9.09
CA VAL A 125 -12.61 8.87 10.43
C VAL A 125 -13.58 10.01 10.81
N LEU A 126 -13.35 11.22 10.27
CA LEU A 126 -14.26 12.35 10.43
C LEU A 126 -15.55 12.15 9.63
N ALA A 127 -15.45 11.64 8.41
CA ALA A 127 -16.59 11.35 7.56
C ALA A 127 -17.48 10.24 8.15
N LEU A 128 -16.88 9.18 8.70
CA LEU A 128 -17.61 8.12 9.40
C LEU A 128 -18.33 8.66 10.65
N THR A 129 -17.62 9.43 11.47
CA THR A 129 -18.19 10.07 12.66
C THR A 129 -19.31 11.06 12.29
N GLY A 130 -19.16 11.80 11.20
CA GLY A 130 -20.19 12.69 10.68
C GLY A 130 -21.42 11.94 10.14
N ALA A 131 -21.24 10.78 9.52
CA ALA A 131 -22.34 9.93 9.09
C ALA A 131 -23.17 9.47 10.29
N SER A 132 -22.49 9.07 11.37
CA SER A 132 -23.14 8.70 12.62
C SER A 132 -23.95 9.85 13.21
N ALA A 133 -23.36 11.04 13.32
CA ALA A 133 -24.07 12.21 13.82
C ALA A 133 -25.25 12.64 12.93
N ALA A 134 -25.10 12.60 11.60
CA ALA A 134 -26.19 12.89 10.66
C ALA A 134 -27.35 11.89 10.80
N LEU A 135 -27.05 10.59 10.90
CA LEU A 135 -28.06 9.55 11.13
C LEU A 135 -28.72 9.71 12.50
N ALA A 136 -27.94 10.00 13.54
CA ALA A 136 -28.42 10.20 14.90
C ALA A 136 -29.43 11.33 15.02
N ILE A 137 -29.24 12.46 14.31
CA ILE A 137 -30.19 13.58 14.32
C ILE A 137 -31.37 13.42 13.34
N SER A 138 -31.29 12.47 12.41
CA SER A 138 -32.34 12.19 11.41
C SER A 138 -33.48 11.31 11.98
N SER A 139 -34.56 11.12 11.21
CA SER A 139 -35.61 10.14 11.50
C SER A 139 -35.28 8.72 11.01
N ILE A 140 -34.12 8.51 10.39
CA ILE A 140 -33.69 7.21 9.87
C ILE A 140 -33.38 6.28 11.06
N PRO A 141 -33.94 5.06 11.09
CA PRO A 141 -33.87 4.19 12.26
C PRO A 141 -32.54 3.45 12.33
N VAL A 142 -31.49 4.12 12.81
CA VAL A 142 -30.23 3.46 13.18
C VAL A 142 -30.21 3.26 14.68
N ALA A 143 -29.94 2.02 15.12
CA ALA A 143 -30.14 1.58 16.51
C ALA A 143 -29.39 2.43 17.54
N HIS A 144 -28.12 2.75 17.28
CA HIS A 144 -27.28 3.56 18.14
C HIS A 144 -26.18 4.26 17.33
N PRO A 145 -25.62 5.38 17.82
CA PRO A 145 -24.47 6.00 17.17
C PRO A 145 -23.23 5.11 17.27
N ILE A 146 -22.34 5.28 16.28
CA ILE A 146 -20.97 4.77 16.30
C ILE A 146 -19.99 5.94 16.08
N ALA A 147 -18.73 5.76 16.42
CA ALA A 147 -17.69 6.71 16.02
C ALA A 147 -16.44 5.94 15.58
N ALA A 148 -15.52 6.64 14.93
CA ALA A 148 -14.25 6.06 14.51
C ALA A 148 -13.08 6.95 14.86
N VAL A 149 -11.95 6.29 15.14
CA VAL A 149 -10.65 6.93 15.30
C VAL A 149 -9.60 6.13 14.55
N ARG A 150 -8.48 6.79 14.26
CA ARG A 150 -7.27 6.15 13.75
C ARG A 150 -6.26 6.02 14.89
N VAL A 151 -5.54 4.91 14.97
CA VAL A 151 -4.54 4.64 16.00
C VAL A 151 -3.22 4.34 15.32
N GLY A 152 -2.19 5.12 15.66
CA GLY A 152 -0.80 4.89 15.29
C GLY A 152 0.01 4.26 16.43
N LEU A 153 1.15 3.68 16.09
CA LEU A 153 2.16 3.19 17.03
C LEU A 153 3.50 3.87 16.71
N LEU A 154 3.88 4.83 17.55
CA LEU A 154 5.11 5.63 17.42
C LEU A 154 5.95 5.45 18.66
N ASP A 155 7.22 5.03 18.50
CA ASP A 155 8.15 4.80 19.60
C ASP A 155 7.57 3.92 20.74
N GLY A 156 6.72 2.95 20.37
CA GLY A 156 6.02 2.05 21.30
C GLY A 156 4.79 2.63 21.99
N ALA A 157 4.38 3.86 21.69
CA ALA A 157 3.20 4.52 22.25
C ALA A 157 2.05 4.60 21.23
N PHE A 158 0.81 4.41 21.71
CA PHE A 158 -0.39 4.58 20.89
C PHE A 158 -0.72 6.07 20.73
N VAL A 159 -0.92 6.51 19.50
CA VAL A 159 -1.29 7.88 19.15
C VAL A 159 -2.66 7.88 18.49
N ILE A 160 -3.62 8.61 19.05
CA ILE A 160 -4.98 8.75 18.50
C ILE A 160 -5.01 9.87 17.45
N ASN A 161 -5.58 9.55 16.29
CA ASN A 161 -5.66 10.38 15.10
C ASN A 161 -4.30 10.99 14.69
N PRO A 162 -3.29 10.14 14.41
CA PRO A 162 -1.97 10.60 14.00
C PRO A 162 -2.03 11.34 12.67
N THR A 163 -1.16 12.32 12.51
CA THR A 163 -1.02 13.12 11.29
C THR A 163 -0.47 12.32 10.10
N TYR A 164 -0.59 12.83 8.88
CA TYR A 164 0.05 12.19 7.71
C TYR A 164 1.57 11.96 7.90
N PRO A 165 2.39 12.91 8.41
CA PRO A 165 3.80 12.66 8.68
C PRO A 165 4.03 11.59 9.76
N GLU A 166 3.27 11.62 10.85
CA GLU A 166 3.33 10.62 11.93
C GLU A 166 2.97 9.22 11.42
N ARG A 167 1.94 9.09 10.58
CA ARG A 167 1.53 7.82 9.96
C ARG A 167 2.63 7.20 9.10
N LYS A 168 3.44 8.00 8.41
CA LYS A 168 4.57 7.50 7.61
C LYS A 168 5.66 6.84 8.47
N GLN A 169 5.82 7.32 9.70
CA GLN A 169 6.80 6.80 10.67
C GLN A 169 6.22 5.68 11.54
N SER A 170 4.90 5.63 11.67
CA SER A 170 4.18 4.66 12.48
C SER A 170 4.35 3.21 12.00
N ASP A 171 4.48 2.29 12.95
CA ASP A 171 4.49 0.84 12.68
C ASP A 171 3.07 0.25 12.57
N LEU A 172 2.05 1.04 12.94
CA LEU A 172 0.64 0.66 12.87
C LEU A 172 -0.20 1.78 12.24
N ASP A 173 -1.09 1.43 11.33
CA ASP A 173 -2.11 2.31 10.78
C ASP A 173 -3.47 1.63 10.93
N LEU A 174 -4.08 1.77 12.11
CA LEU A 174 -5.31 1.09 12.51
C LEU A 174 -6.47 2.07 12.48
N ILE A 175 -7.53 1.78 11.73
CA ILE A 175 -8.83 2.43 11.89
C ILE A 175 -9.71 1.48 12.69
N VAL A 176 -10.35 2.02 13.73
CA VAL A 176 -11.34 1.31 14.53
C VAL A 176 -12.61 2.13 14.57
N ALA A 177 -13.75 1.47 14.39
CA ALA A 177 -15.08 2.03 14.60
C ALA A 177 -15.84 1.19 15.62
N GLY A 178 -16.62 1.85 16.46
CA GLY A 178 -17.29 1.20 17.58
C GLY A 178 -18.52 1.96 18.04
N SER A 179 -19.41 1.24 18.72
CA SER A 179 -20.44 1.80 19.58
C SER A 179 -19.88 2.04 20.98
N ARG A 180 -20.72 2.55 21.89
CA ARG A 180 -20.34 2.70 23.30
C ARG A 180 -19.90 1.38 23.93
N ALA A 181 -20.58 0.30 23.55
CA ALA A 181 -20.41 -1.01 24.16
C ALA A 181 -19.31 -1.83 23.50
N ALA A 182 -19.14 -1.73 22.17
CA ALA A 182 -18.31 -2.68 21.43
C ALA A 182 -17.66 -2.06 20.19
N ILE A 183 -16.55 -2.66 19.77
CA ILE A 183 -15.96 -2.44 18.43
C ILE A 183 -16.85 -3.13 17.41
N VAL A 184 -17.14 -2.45 16.30
CA VAL A 184 -17.99 -2.98 15.21
C VAL A 184 -17.21 -3.21 13.91
N MET A 185 -16.11 -2.48 13.70
CA MET A 185 -15.31 -2.59 12.49
C MET A 185 -13.86 -2.20 12.74
N VAL A 186 -12.96 -2.94 12.11
CA VAL A 186 -11.51 -2.72 12.14
C VAL A 186 -10.93 -2.80 10.73
N GLU A 187 -9.98 -1.92 10.43
CA GLU A 187 -9.21 -1.90 9.20
C GLU A 187 -7.78 -1.40 9.48
N ALA A 188 -6.79 -2.31 9.47
CA ALA A 188 -5.42 -2.03 9.91
C ALA A 188 -4.36 -2.46 8.90
N GLY A 189 -3.30 -1.64 8.79
CA GLY A 189 -2.02 -2.02 8.19
C GLY A 189 -0.91 -1.90 9.22
N ALA A 190 0.10 -2.76 9.15
CA ALA A 190 1.13 -2.86 10.19
C ALA A 190 2.48 -3.34 9.64
N ARG A 191 3.56 -2.99 10.33
CA ARG A 191 4.93 -3.45 10.04
C ARG A 191 5.33 -4.59 10.99
N GLU A 192 4.74 -5.77 10.82
CA GLU A 192 4.95 -6.95 11.68
C GLU A 192 4.63 -6.67 13.16
N VAL A 193 3.48 -6.07 13.44
CA VAL A 193 3.02 -5.77 14.81
C VAL A 193 2.50 -7.04 15.49
N ARG A 194 2.88 -7.28 16.74
CA ARG A 194 2.43 -8.44 17.52
C ARG A 194 0.94 -8.38 17.86
N GLU A 195 0.32 -9.55 18.03
CA GLU A 195 -1.11 -9.70 18.37
C GLU A 195 -1.51 -8.93 19.64
N ASP A 196 -0.67 -8.93 20.68
CA ASP A 196 -0.95 -8.24 21.96
C ASP A 196 -0.88 -6.71 21.84
N VAL A 197 0.04 -6.19 21.03
CA VAL A 197 0.14 -4.76 20.74
C VAL A 197 -1.06 -4.30 19.91
N MET A 198 -1.48 -5.11 18.92
CA MET A 198 -2.69 -4.85 18.14
C MET A 198 -3.94 -4.78 19.04
N LEU A 199 -4.06 -5.69 20.00
CA LEU A 199 -5.15 -5.69 20.97
C LEU A 199 -5.15 -4.42 21.84
N GLY A 200 -3.99 -3.99 22.33
CA GLY A 200 -3.86 -2.74 23.07
C GLY A 200 -4.25 -1.50 22.24
N ALA A 201 -3.95 -1.51 20.94
CA ALA A 201 -4.34 -0.43 20.03
C ALA A 201 -5.86 -0.37 19.82
N LEU A 202 -6.54 -1.53 19.73
CA LEU A 202 -8.00 -1.62 19.68
C LEU A 202 -8.65 -1.04 20.94
N GLU A 203 -8.11 -1.36 22.12
CA GLU A 203 -8.61 -0.85 23.40
C GLU A 203 -8.43 0.67 23.52
N ALA A 204 -7.25 1.18 23.14
CA ALA A 204 -6.96 2.62 23.14
C ALA A 204 -7.91 3.39 22.21
N GLY A 205 -8.15 2.86 21.00
CA GLY A 205 -9.09 3.46 20.07
C GLY A 205 -10.54 3.39 20.53
N HIS A 206 -10.98 2.28 21.12
CA HIS A 206 -12.34 2.16 21.67
C HIS A 206 -12.59 3.12 22.83
N ALA A 207 -11.58 3.37 23.66
CA ALA A 207 -11.68 4.37 24.72
C ALA A 207 -11.99 5.77 24.15
N ALA A 208 -11.24 6.23 23.13
CA ALA A 208 -11.46 7.52 22.50
C ALA A 208 -12.81 7.61 21.75
N ILE A 209 -13.30 6.50 21.19
CA ILE A 209 -14.60 6.42 20.53
C ILE A 209 -15.75 6.75 21.51
N ARG A 210 -15.66 6.31 22.77
CA ARG A 210 -16.73 6.54 23.76
C ARG A 210 -16.95 8.03 24.03
N ASP A 211 -15.86 8.81 24.10
CA ASP A 211 -15.95 10.26 24.31
C ASP A 211 -16.64 10.96 23.12
N ILE A 212 -16.38 10.49 21.89
CA ILE A 212 -17.04 11.02 20.69
C ILE A 212 -18.53 10.67 20.68
N ILE A 213 -18.88 9.46 21.11
CA ILE A 213 -20.28 9.03 21.21
C ILE A 213 -21.06 9.89 22.20
N ASP A 214 -20.48 10.25 23.35
CA ASP A 214 -21.10 11.18 24.31
C ASP A 214 -21.48 12.51 23.63
N ALA A 215 -20.60 13.05 22.79
CA ALA A 215 -20.86 14.29 22.05
C ALA A 215 -21.98 14.13 21.01
N ILE A 216 -22.03 13.00 20.30
CA ILE A 216 -23.09 12.71 19.31
C ILE A 216 -24.44 12.53 20.01
N GLU A 217 -24.50 11.76 21.10
CA GLU A 217 -25.73 11.53 21.86
C GLU A 217 -26.27 12.82 22.47
N THR A 218 -25.37 13.66 23.00
CA THR A 218 -25.73 14.99 23.53
C THR A 218 -26.34 15.87 22.43
N MET A 219 -25.78 15.87 21.22
CA MET A 219 -26.35 16.59 20.08
C MET A 219 -27.71 16.01 19.68
N ALA A 220 -27.81 14.69 19.54
CA ALA A 220 -29.04 14.01 19.14
C ALA A 220 -30.18 14.22 20.15
N ALA A 221 -29.88 14.28 21.46
CA ALA A 221 -30.86 14.62 22.49
C ALA A 221 -31.38 16.06 22.33
N ALA A 222 -30.56 16.99 21.86
CA ALA A 222 -30.93 18.40 21.71
C ALA A 222 -31.72 18.69 20.42
N VAL A 223 -31.44 17.99 19.31
CA VAL A 223 -32.00 18.33 17.98
C VAL A 223 -32.50 17.15 17.16
N GLY A 224 -32.37 15.92 17.67
CA GLY A 224 -32.71 14.72 16.92
C GLY A 224 -34.20 14.62 16.63
N LYS A 225 -34.51 14.11 15.43
CA LYS A 225 -35.88 13.78 15.04
C LYS A 225 -36.28 12.42 15.64
N PRO A 226 -37.57 12.20 15.94
CA PRO A 226 -38.07 10.87 16.28
C PRO A 226 -37.71 9.86 15.19
N LYS A 227 -37.26 8.68 15.59
CA LYS A 227 -36.93 7.58 14.66
C LYS A 227 -38.22 7.05 14.03
N THR A 228 -38.11 6.66 12.77
CA THR A 228 -39.22 6.03 12.04
C THR A 228 -39.38 4.61 12.56
N ASP A 229 -40.57 4.26 13.03
CA ASP A 229 -40.87 2.89 13.41
C ASP A 229 -40.85 1.98 12.19
N VAL A 230 -40.15 0.86 12.31
CA VAL A 230 -40.08 -0.19 11.28
C VAL A 230 -40.81 -1.38 11.82
N ALA A 231 -41.92 -1.75 11.18
CA ALA A 231 -42.63 -2.97 11.52
C ALA A 231 -41.74 -4.16 11.16
N ALA A 232 -41.40 -4.98 12.16
CA ALA A 232 -40.79 -6.27 11.89
C ALA A 232 -41.77 -7.09 11.04
N LYS A 233 -41.29 -7.68 9.94
CA LYS A 233 -42.08 -8.63 9.17
C LYS A 233 -42.08 -9.95 9.92
N ASP A 234 -43.02 -10.13 10.83
CA ASP A 234 -43.12 -11.33 11.64
C ASP A 234 -44.06 -12.35 10.97
N VAL A 235 -43.64 -13.61 10.95
CA VAL A 235 -44.43 -14.73 10.44
C VAL A 235 -45.24 -15.28 11.61
N ASP A 236 -46.51 -15.63 11.40
CA ASP A 236 -47.33 -16.23 12.46
C ASP A 236 -46.60 -17.41 13.11
N ALA A 237 -46.56 -17.44 14.44
CA ALA A 237 -45.76 -18.42 15.19
C ALA A 237 -46.18 -19.87 14.90
N THR A 238 -47.47 -20.11 14.63
CA THR A 238 -47.99 -21.44 14.27
C THR A 238 -47.50 -21.82 12.87
N VAL A 239 -47.62 -20.89 11.92
CA VAL A 239 -47.15 -21.08 10.53
C VAL A 239 -45.65 -21.35 10.50
N ARG A 240 -44.86 -20.58 11.27
CA ARG A 240 -43.42 -20.80 11.43
C ARG A 240 -43.14 -22.22 11.94
N GLN A 241 -43.77 -22.65 13.03
CA GLN A 241 -43.56 -24.00 13.59
C GLN A 241 -43.90 -25.11 12.59
N GLU A 242 -45.00 -24.97 11.83
CA GLU A 242 -45.38 -25.94 10.79
C GLU A 242 -44.34 -26.04 9.67
N ILE A 243 -43.80 -24.91 9.23
CA ILE A 243 -42.74 -24.85 8.21
C ILE A 243 -41.43 -25.42 8.75
N GLU A 244 -41.04 -25.05 9.98
CA GLU A 244 -39.82 -25.56 10.64
C GLU A 244 -39.86 -27.09 10.77
N ALA A 245 -40.99 -27.65 11.20
CA ALA A 245 -41.14 -29.10 11.35
C ALA A 245 -40.96 -29.87 10.04
N GLN A 246 -41.28 -29.26 8.90
CA GLN A 246 -41.13 -29.87 7.57
C GLN A 246 -39.73 -29.66 6.98
N ALA A 247 -39.18 -28.44 7.13
CA ALA A 247 -37.99 -28.02 6.40
C ALA A 247 -36.68 -28.27 7.13
N LEU A 248 -36.68 -28.30 8.48
CA LEU A 248 -35.45 -28.28 9.27
C LEU A 248 -34.53 -29.47 8.99
N ALA A 249 -35.04 -30.70 9.03
CA ALA A 249 -34.22 -31.88 8.83
C ALA A 249 -33.69 -32.00 7.38
N PRO A 250 -34.53 -31.88 6.32
CA PRO A 250 -34.04 -31.85 4.94
C PRO A 250 -33.01 -30.75 4.68
N LEU A 251 -33.22 -29.55 5.23
CA LEU A 251 -32.28 -28.45 5.10
C LEU A 251 -30.95 -28.76 5.80
N ALA A 252 -31.00 -29.30 7.02
CA ALA A 252 -29.80 -29.65 7.76
C ALA A 252 -28.96 -30.71 7.03
N ASP A 253 -29.61 -31.73 6.44
CA ASP A 253 -28.91 -32.74 5.65
C ASP A 253 -28.28 -32.15 4.39
N ALA A 254 -28.99 -31.26 3.67
CA ALA A 254 -28.48 -30.57 2.50
C ALA A 254 -27.28 -29.64 2.83
N MET A 255 -27.33 -28.95 3.97
CA MET A 255 -26.26 -28.06 4.42
C MET A 255 -25.01 -28.79 4.91
N ARG A 256 -25.12 -30.07 5.28
CA ARG A 256 -23.96 -30.92 5.68
C ARG A 256 -23.21 -31.53 4.50
N VAL A 257 -23.69 -31.32 3.27
CA VAL A 257 -22.97 -31.74 2.06
C VAL A 257 -21.67 -30.95 1.94
N LYS A 258 -20.55 -31.66 1.75
CA LYS A 258 -19.22 -31.05 1.73
C LYS A 258 -18.93 -30.20 0.49
N ASP A 259 -19.36 -30.65 -0.68
CA ASP A 259 -19.18 -29.93 -1.95
C ASP A 259 -20.15 -28.74 -1.99
N LYS A 260 -19.64 -27.54 -2.28
CA LYS A 260 -20.44 -26.32 -2.22
C LYS A 260 -21.59 -26.31 -3.22
N LEU A 261 -21.31 -26.67 -4.48
CA LEU A 261 -22.30 -26.57 -5.55
C LEU A 261 -23.39 -27.63 -5.37
N GLU A 262 -23.02 -28.84 -4.95
CA GLU A 262 -23.99 -29.88 -4.62
C GLU A 262 -24.80 -29.51 -3.37
N SER A 263 -24.18 -28.95 -2.33
CA SER A 263 -24.91 -28.45 -1.16
C SER A 263 -25.95 -27.40 -1.57
N TYR A 264 -25.58 -26.44 -2.42
CA TYR A 264 -26.50 -25.40 -2.89
C TYR A 264 -27.64 -25.99 -3.70
N ALA A 265 -27.34 -26.93 -4.61
CA ALA A 265 -28.37 -27.62 -5.38
C ALA A 265 -29.34 -28.40 -4.48
N GLN A 266 -28.87 -29.01 -3.39
CA GLN A 266 -29.74 -29.72 -2.45
C GLN A 266 -30.54 -28.77 -1.55
N VAL A 267 -29.97 -27.63 -1.15
CA VAL A 267 -30.68 -26.59 -0.41
C VAL A 267 -31.80 -25.99 -1.27
N ASP A 268 -31.54 -25.75 -2.56
CA ASP A 268 -32.55 -25.27 -3.51
C ASP A 268 -33.66 -26.30 -3.71
N ARG A 269 -33.31 -27.59 -3.88
CA ARG A 269 -34.31 -28.67 -3.93
C ARG A 269 -35.15 -28.75 -2.66
N ALA A 270 -34.54 -28.62 -1.49
CA ALA A 270 -35.26 -28.63 -0.21
C ALA A 270 -36.25 -27.45 -0.09
N LEU A 271 -35.90 -26.28 -0.65
CA LEU A 271 -36.82 -25.15 -0.75
C LEU A 271 -37.95 -25.42 -1.75
N ASP A 272 -37.64 -25.95 -2.92
CA ASP A 272 -38.63 -26.28 -3.95
C ASP A 272 -39.64 -27.32 -3.45
N ASP A 273 -39.17 -28.37 -2.76
CA ASP A 273 -40.02 -29.39 -2.15
C ASP A 273 -40.93 -28.81 -1.07
N LEU A 274 -40.41 -27.89 -0.24
CA LEU A 274 -41.21 -27.15 0.74
C LEU A 274 -42.27 -26.27 0.06
N LEU A 275 -41.92 -25.56 -1.01
CA LEU A 275 -42.87 -24.71 -1.73
C LEU A 275 -43.93 -25.54 -2.47
N ALA A 276 -43.57 -26.73 -2.97
CA ALA A 276 -44.48 -27.66 -3.61
C ALA A 276 -45.45 -28.32 -2.62
N SER A 277 -45.12 -28.41 -1.33
CA SER A 277 -46.04 -28.88 -0.29
C SER A 277 -47.13 -27.86 0.07
N ILE A 278 -46.94 -26.58 -0.31
CA ILE A 278 -47.87 -25.49 -0.06
C ILE A 278 -48.76 -25.26 -1.31
N PRO A 279 -50.10 -25.19 -1.16
CA PRO A 279 -51.02 -24.92 -2.27
C PRO A 279 -50.65 -23.70 -3.13
N ASP A 280 -50.88 -23.78 -4.44
CA ASP A 280 -50.55 -22.72 -5.41
C ASP A 280 -51.34 -21.42 -5.19
N ASP A 281 -52.51 -21.51 -4.56
CA ASP A 281 -53.43 -20.41 -4.28
C ASP A 281 -53.16 -19.71 -2.93
N ASP A 282 -52.08 -20.07 -2.23
CA ASP A 282 -51.65 -19.43 -0.97
C ASP A 282 -50.29 -18.69 -1.12
N PRO A 283 -50.28 -17.52 -1.79
CA PRO A 283 -49.06 -16.77 -2.06
C PRO A 283 -48.41 -16.20 -0.78
N ASP A 284 -49.20 -15.91 0.25
CA ASP A 284 -48.72 -15.36 1.52
C ASP A 284 -47.94 -16.43 2.29
N ARG A 285 -48.49 -17.64 2.42
CA ARG A 285 -47.80 -18.75 3.07
C ARG A 285 -46.52 -19.17 2.33
N ARG A 286 -46.48 -19.05 1.01
CA ARG A 286 -45.25 -19.27 0.22
C ARG A 286 -44.20 -18.19 0.47
N ALA A 287 -44.61 -16.93 0.63
CA ALA A 287 -43.69 -15.86 1.00
C ALA A 287 -43.14 -16.08 2.41
N ASP A 288 -43.99 -16.48 3.36
CA ASP A 288 -43.60 -16.80 4.73
C ASP A 288 -42.66 -18.01 4.77
N ALA A 289 -42.92 -19.05 3.97
CA ALA A 289 -42.01 -20.20 3.84
C ALA A 289 -40.61 -19.81 3.37
N LYS A 290 -40.48 -18.88 2.42
CA LYS A 290 -39.17 -18.38 1.97
C LYS A 290 -38.44 -17.62 3.08
N VAL A 291 -39.17 -16.82 3.87
CA VAL A 291 -38.60 -16.08 5.01
C VAL A 291 -38.13 -17.06 6.08
N VAL A 292 -39.00 -17.96 6.54
CA VAL A 292 -38.67 -18.96 7.57
C VAL A 292 -37.53 -19.86 7.10
N PHE A 293 -37.53 -20.31 5.83
CA PHE A 293 -36.45 -21.14 5.30
C PHE A 293 -35.10 -20.41 5.29
N LYS A 294 -35.09 -19.10 5.03
CA LYS A 294 -33.88 -18.28 5.12
C LYS A 294 -33.36 -18.21 6.56
N ASP A 295 -34.25 -17.99 7.52
CA ASP A 295 -33.90 -17.95 8.96
C ASP A 295 -33.40 -19.31 9.45
N LEU A 296 -34.00 -20.39 8.95
CA LEU A 296 -33.61 -21.77 9.28
C LEU A 296 -32.17 -22.09 8.84
N LYS A 297 -31.66 -21.52 7.74
CA LYS A 297 -30.27 -21.72 7.32
C LYS A 297 -29.30 -21.24 8.40
N GLU A 298 -29.56 -20.05 8.94
CA GLU A 298 -28.79 -19.51 10.04
C GLU A 298 -28.93 -20.40 11.28
N LYS A 299 -30.15 -20.76 11.66
CA LYS A 299 -30.41 -21.63 12.80
C LYS A 299 -29.67 -22.96 12.70
N VAL A 300 -29.72 -23.64 11.56
CA VAL A 300 -29.02 -24.92 11.33
C VAL A 300 -27.53 -24.75 11.53
N LEU A 301 -26.89 -23.72 10.95
CA LEU A 301 -25.46 -23.50 11.15
C LEU A 301 -25.13 -23.31 12.63
N ARG A 302 -25.91 -22.47 13.33
CA ARG A 302 -25.65 -22.13 14.74
C ARG A 302 -25.85 -23.33 15.65
N ASP A 303 -26.91 -24.11 15.46
CA ASP A 303 -27.19 -25.33 16.23
C ASP A 303 -26.08 -26.38 16.00
N GLU A 304 -25.60 -26.55 14.76
CA GLU A 304 -24.50 -27.47 14.44
C GLU A 304 -23.19 -27.07 15.13
N VAL A 305 -22.86 -25.77 15.11
CA VAL A 305 -21.60 -25.27 15.68
C VAL A 305 -21.66 -25.19 17.20
N LEU A 306 -22.70 -24.59 17.77
CA LEU A 306 -22.77 -24.32 19.21
C LEU A 306 -23.27 -25.50 20.03
N ASP A 307 -24.23 -26.27 19.53
CA ASP A 307 -24.84 -27.37 20.29
C ASP A 307 -24.24 -28.73 19.91
N ALA A 308 -24.08 -29.01 18.61
CA ALA A 308 -23.49 -30.26 18.16
C ALA A 308 -21.95 -30.27 18.14
N GLY A 309 -21.31 -29.10 18.30
CA GLY A 309 -19.86 -28.96 18.41
C GLY A 309 -19.10 -29.34 17.14
N ARG A 310 -19.72 -29.15 15.95
CA ARG A 310 -19.12 -29.52 14.65
C ARG A 310 -19.43 -28.50 13.56
N ARG A 311 -18.61 -28.47 12.53
CA ARG A 311 -18.84 -27.64 11.33
C ARG A 311 -19.65 -28.41 10.30
N LEU A 312 -20.31 -27.69 9.39
CA LEU A 312 -21.13 -28.27 8.33
C LEU A 312 -20.34 -29.21 7.42
N ASP A 313 -19.08 -28.89 7.13
CA ASP A 313 -18.19 -29.71 6.32
C ASP A 313 -17.43 -30.80 7.10
N GLY A 314 -17.69 -30.89 8.42
CA GLY A 314 -17.09 -31.87 9.32
C GLY A 314 -15.67 -31.54 9.81
N ARG A 315 -15.13 -30.36 9.51
CA ARG A 315 -13.82 -29.93 10.05
C ARG A 315 -13.89 -29.65 11.55
N ALA A 316 -12.75 -29.76 12.22
CA ALA A 316 -12.58 -29.15 13.53
C ALA A 316 -12.60 -27.62 13.44
N PHE A 317 -12.86 -26.95 14.57
CA PHE A 317 -12.96 -25.49 14.63
C PHE A 317 -11.63 -24.79 14.30
N ASP A 318 -10.50 -25.38 14.64
CA ASP A 318 -9.16 -24.85 14.36
C ASP A 318 -8.57 -25.33 13.03
N GLN A 319 -9.24 -26.25 12.33
CA GLN A 319 -8.74 -26.89 11.12
C GLN A 319 -8.86 -25.98 9.88
N VAL A 320 -7.72 -25.75 9.24
CA VAL A 320 -7.61 -25.10 7.92
C VAL A 320 -7.90 -26.12 6.81
N ARG A 321 -8.56 -25.71 5.71
CA ARG A 321 -8.81 -26.58 4.54
C ARG A 321 -7.49 -26.99 3.89
N ASP A 322 -7.55 -28.02 3.06
CA ASP A 322 -6.39 -28.48 2.28
C ASP A 322 -5.85 -27.35 1.40
N ILE A 323 -4.52 -27.21 1.39
CA ILE A 323 -3.79 -26.18 0.66
C ILE A 323 -2.91 -26.84 -0.39
N SER A 324 -2.98 -26.35 -1.62
CA SER A 324 -2.02 -26.61 -2.68
C SER A 324 -1.56 -25.30 -3.31
N SER A 325 -0.30 -25.29 -3.74
CA SER A 325 0.24 -24.13 -4.46
C SER A 325 1.26 -24.54 -5.50
N ASP A 326 1.14 -23.93 -6.68
CA ASP A 326 2.05 -24.05 -7.81
C ASP A 326 2.60 -22.67 -8.17
N ILE A 327 3.82 -22.62 -8.70
CA ILE A 327 4.47 -21.38 -9.18
C ILE A 327 4.95 -21.54 -10.62
N GLY A 328 5.22 -20.43 -11.32
CA GLY A 328 5.68 -20.47 -12.71
C GLY A 328 4.63 -21.02 -13.70
N VAL A 329 3.35 -20.94 -13.33
CA VAL A 329 2.21 -21.48 -14.11
C VAL A 329 1.93 -20.70 -15.40
N LEU A 330 2.27 -19.41 -15.45
CA LEU A 330 2.07 -18.54 -16.61
C LEU A 330 3.39 -18.38 -17.38
N PRO A 331 3.52 -18.92 -18.61
CA PRO A 331 4.81 -19.00 -19.31
C PRO A 331 5.48 -17.65 -19.60
N ARG A 332 4.72 -16.55 -19.60
CA ARG A 332 5.18 -15.21 -19.96
C ARG A 332 5.18 -14.22 -18.80
N ALA A 333 4.57 -14.56 -17.67
CA ALA A 333 4.59 -13.68 -16.50
C ALA A 333 6.01 -13.60 -15.93
N HIS A 334 6.35 -12.52 -15.24
CA HIS A 334 7.66 -12.43 -14.59
C HIS A 334 7.70 -13.34 -13.37
N GLY A 335 6.58 -13.43 -12.64
CA GLY A 335 6.29 -14.53 -11.70
C GLY A 335 4.80 -14.83 -11.69
N SER A 336 4.44 -16.04 -11.29
CA SER A 336 3.05 -16.45 -11.20
C SER A 336 2.86 -17.55 -10.16
N ALA A 337 1.65 -17.62 -9.59
CA ALA A 337 1.27 -18.66 -8.67
C ALA A 337 -0.21 -19.03 -8.83
N VAL A 338 -0.54 -20.29 -8.62
CA VAL A 338 -1.89 -20.72 -8.27
C VAL A 338 -1.86 -21.10 -6.80
N PHE A 339 -2.67 -20.43 -5.99
CA PHE A 339 -2.87 -20.79 -4.59
C PHE A 339 -4.31 -21.27 -4.42
N THR A 340 -4.46 -22.50 -3.93
CA THR A 340 -5.76 -23.12 -3.68
C THR A 340 -5.87 -23.51 -2.21
N ARG A 341 -6.97 -23.13 -1.57
CA ARG A 341 -7.32 -23.54 -0.20
C ARG A 341 -8.79 -23.98 -0.17
N GLY A 342 -9.00 -25.30 -0.10
CA GLY A 342 -10.31 -25.90 -0.40
C GLY A 342 -10.85 -25.42 -1.75
N GLU A 343 -12.09 -24.95 -1.81
CA GLU A 343 -12.73 -24.40 -3.02
C GLU A 343 -12.54 -22.87 -3.15
N THR A 344 -11.40 -22.35 -2.69
CA THR A 344 -10.96 -20.98 -2.94
C THR A 344 -9.64 -21.01 -3.68
N GLN A 345 -9.63 -20.52 -4.93
CA GLN A 345 -8.47 -20.55 -5.80
C GLN A 345 -8.18 -19.15 -6.35
N ALA A 346 -6.92 -18.73 -6.23
CA ALA A 346 -6.41 -17.49 -6.79
C ALA A 346 -5.28 -17.80 -7.77
N LEU A 347 -5.45 -17.41 -9.03
CA LEU A 347 -4.36 -17.30 -9.99
C LEU A 347 -3.76 -15.89 -9.86
N VAL A 348 -2.50 -15.82 -9.47
CA VAL A 348 -1.82 -14.56 -9.21
C VAL A 348 -0.63 -14.40 -10.13
N SER A 349 -0.49 -13.23 -10.72
CA SER A 349 0.66 -12.85 -11.56
C SER A 349 1.39 -11.67 -10.96
N ALA A 350 2.71 -11.66 -11.11
CA ALA A 350 3.59 -10.56 -10.76
C ALA A 350 4.31 -10.05 -12.03
N THR A 351 4.28 -8.73 -12.20
CA THR A 351 4.94 -8.03 -13.30
C THR A 351 5.87 -6.96 -12.73
N LEU A 352 7.08 -6.91 -13.28
CA LEU A 352 8.15 -5.97 -12.95
C LEU A 352 8.21 -4.90 -14.04
N GLY A 353 8.20 -3.63 -13.65
CA GLY A 353 8.25 -2.48 -14.54
C GLY A 353 9.29 -1.44 -14.11
N THR A 354 9.40 -0.38 -14.89
CA THR A 354 10.31 0.76 -14.68
C THR A 354 9.60 1.90 -13.91
N ALA A 355 10.32 2.98 -13.60
CA ALA A 355 9.75 4.18 -12.98
C ALA A 355 8.55 4.76 -13.76
N ASP A 356 8.57 4.73 -15.10
CA ASP A 356 7.45 5.14 -15.95
C ASP A 356 6.13 4.40 -15.67
N ASP A 357 6.23 3.16 -15.15
CA ASP A 357 5.07 2.30 -14.90
C ASP A 357 4.46 2.57 -13.50
N GLN A 358 5.06 3.44 -12.70
CA GLN A 358 4.52 3.83 -11.40
C GLN A 358 3.19 4.56 -11.58
N GLN A 359 2.23 4.26 -10.71
CA GLN A 359 0.94 4.91 -10.75
C GLN A 359 1.03 6.28 -10.03
N LYS A 360 0.84 7.36 -10.78
CA LYS A 360 0.64 8.69 -10.19
C LYS A 360 -0.70 8.74 -9.47
N ILE A 361 -0.68 9.09 -8.19
CA ILE A 361 -1.88 9.30 -7.36
C ILE A 361 -1.93 10.76 -6.94
N GLU A 362 -3.04 11.42 -7.25
CA GLU A 362 -3.34 12.77 -6.81
C GLU A 362 -4.29 12.67 -5.61
N LEU A 363 -3.78 12.89 -4.41
CA LEU A 363 -4.53 12.94 -3.16
C LEU A 363 -4.63 14.37 -2.65
N VAL A 364 -5.52 14.65 -1.70
CA VAL A 364 -5.65 15.96 -1.04
C VAL A 364 -4.36 16.46 -0.38
N ASP A 365 -3.55 15.57 0.17
CA ASP A 365 -2.28 15.87 0.85
C ASP A 365 -1.06 15.96 -0.10
N GLY A 366 -1.24 15.72 -1.40
CA GLY A 366 -0.19 15.90 -2.40
C GLY A 366 -0.27 14.93 -3.57
N GLU A 367 0.73 15.01 -4.44
CA GLU A 367 0.96 14.01 -5.48
C GLU A 367 1.95 12.97 -4.95
N THR A 368 1.65 11.69 -5.18
CA THR A 368 2.54 10.59 -4.82
C THR A 368 2.59 9.57 -5.96
N TYR A 369 3.66 8.78 -5.99
CA TYR A 369 3.86 7.74 -6.98
C TYR A 369 3.83 6.39 -6.27
N LYS A 370 2.91 5.53 -6.72
CA LYS A 370 2.70 4.21 -6.15
C LYS A 370 3.52 3.19 -6.92
N ARG A 371 4.60 2.71 -6.30
CA ARG A 371 5.54 1.71 -6.85
C ARG A 371 5.01 0.28 -6.77
N PHE A 372 4.23 -0.05 -5.75
CA PHE A 372 3.61 -1.36 -5.57
C PHE A 372 2.10 -1.26 -5.74
N MET A 373 1.56 -2.05 -6.65
CA MET A 373 0.12 -2.06 -6.98
C MET A 373 -0.40 -3.49 -6.90
N LEU A 374 -1.54 -3.69 -6.25
CA LEU A 374 -2.26 -4.96 -6.31
C LEU A 374 -3.67 -4.74 -6.86
N HIS A 375 -3.95 -5.41 -7.97
CA HIS A 375 -5.28 -5.46 -8.56
C HIS A 375 -5.93 -6.81 -8.29
N TYR A 376 -7.18 -6.78 -7.87
CA TYR A 376 -7.96 -7.96 -7.52
C TYR A 376 -9.19 -8.01 -8.43
N ASN A 377 -9.44 -9.16 -9.03
CA ASN A 377 -10.58 -9.40 -9.91
C ASN A 377 -11.40 -10.58 -9.39
N PHE A 378 -12.72 -10.43 -9.40
CA PHE A 378 -13.67 -11.46 -8.98
C PHE A 378 -14.66 -11.79 -10.10
N PRO A 379 -14.23 -12.56 -11.12
CA PRO A 379 -15.10 -12.90 -12.22
C PRO A 379 -16.29 -13.76 -11.75
N PRO A 380 -17.47 -13.61 -12.36
CA PRO A 380 -18.70 -14.25 -11.86
C PRO A 380 -18.66 -15.78 -11.95
N PHE A 381 -17.86 -16.36 -12.84
CA PHE A 381 -17.67 -17.81 -12.90
C PHE A 381 -17.03 -18.38 -11.63
N SER A 382 -16.30 -17.58 -10.84
CA SER A 382 -15.65 -18.03 -9.60
C SER A 382 -16.63 -18.47 -8.51
N VAL A 383 -17.90 -18.10 -8.67
CA VAL A 383 -19.01 -18.53 -7.81
C VAL A 383 -20.11 -19.24 -8.61
N GLY A 384 -19.84 -19.60 -9.87
CA GLY A 384 -20.82 -20.28 -10.74
C GLY A 384 -21.95 -19.38 -11.27
N GLU A 385 -21.77 -18.05 -11.27
CA GLU A 385 -22.81 -17.10 -11.68
C GLU A 385 -22.55 -16.49 -13.06
N VAL A 386 -23.59 -15.88 -13.66
CA VAL A 386 -23.49 -15.12 -14.92
C VAL A 386 -23.80 -13.65 -14.63
N LYS A 387 -22.85 -12.75 -14.90
CA LYS A 387 -22.99 -11.29 -14.77
C LYS A 387 -22.25 -10.57 -15.88
N PHE A 388 -22.64 -9.32 -16.15
CA PHE A 388 -21.88 -8.45 -17.07
C PHE A 388 -20.49 -8.14 -16.49
N LEU A 389 -19.46 -8.30 -17.31
CA LEU A 389 -18.11 -7.85 -16.96
C LEU A 389 -18.04 -6.32 -17.13
N ARG A 390 -17.96 -5.61 -16.01
CA ARG A 390 -17.75 -4.15 -15.94
C ARG A 390 -16.37 -3.87 -15.31
N GLY A 391 -16.04 -2.60 -15.10
CA GLY A 391 -14.89 -2.25 -14.27
C GLY A 391 -15.04 -2.76 -12.83
N PRO A 392 -13.94 -2.80 -12.05
CA PRO A 392 -13.94 -3.36 -10.71
C PRO A 392 -14.92 -2.63 -9.80
N GLY A 393 -15.74 -3.39 -9.09
CA GLY A 393 -16.67 -2.90 -8.10
C GLY A 393 -15.97 -2.52 -6.79
N ARG A 394 -16.76 -1.95 -5.86
CA ARG A 394 -16.23 -1.51 -4.56
C ARG A 394 -15.58 -2.66 -3.77
N ARG A 395 -16.17 -3.87 -3.79
CA ARG A 395 -15.65 -5.03 -3.05
C ARG A 395 -14.31 -5.48 -3.59
N GLU A 396 -14.14 -5.50 -4.91
CA GLU A 396 -12.89 -5.88 -5.57
C GLU A 396 -11.77 -4.89 -5.21
N ILE A 397 -12.05 -3.59 -5.25
CA ILE A 397 -11.11 -2.55 -4.81
C ILE A 397 -10.75 -2.73 -3.32
N GLY A 398 -11.74 -2.96 -2.46
CA GLY A 398 -11.50 -3.17 -1.02
C GLY A 398 -10.66 -4.42 -0.72
N HIS A 399 -10.93 -5.55 -1.39
CA HIS A 399 -10.14 -6.77 -1.23
C HIS A 399 -8.72 -6.61 -1.78
N GLY A 400 -8.58 -5.95 -2.94
CA GLY A 400 -7.28 -5.64 -3.53
C GLY A 400 -6.43 -4.78 -2.58
N HIS A 401 -7.00 -3.71 -2.04
CA HIS A 401 -6.31 -2.84 -1.09
C HIS A 401 -5.93 -3.57 0.22
N LEU A 402 -6.79 -4.45 0.75
CA LEU A 402 -6.44 -5.28 1.91
C LEU A 402 -5.24 -6.18 1.61
N ALA A 403 -5.24 -6.85 0.46
CA ALA A 403 -4.14 -7.72 0.07
C ALA A 403 -2.85 -6.93 -0.21
N GLU A 404 -2.96 -5.76 -0.84
CA GLU A 404 -1.83 -4.86 -1.08
C GLU A 404 -1.19 -4.43 0.25
N ARG A 405 -2.02 -3.92 1.16
CA ARG A 405 -1.60 -3.49 2.50
C ARG A 405 -0.93 -4.62 3.28
N SER A 406 -1.38 -5.86 3.09
CA SER A 406 -0.80 -7.04 3.73
C SER A 406 0.62 -7.34 3.24
N LEU A 407 0.90 -7.09 1.96
CA LEU A 407 2.18 -7.41 1.30
C LEU A 407 3.17 -6.25 1.31
N ALA A 408 2.68 -5.01 1.25
CA ALA A 408 3.49 -3.79 1.14
C ALA A 408 4.64 -3.68 2.18
N PRO A 409 4.45 -4.05 3.46
CA PRO A 409 5.52 -4.00 4.46
C PRO A 409 6.70 -4.94 4.18
N MET A 410 6.49 -5.97 3.36
CA MET A 410 7.51 -6.96 2.99
C MET A 410 8.15 -6.69 1.63
N ILE A 411 7.68 -5.68 0.91
CA ILE A 411 8.28 -5.25 -0.35
C ILE A 411 9.63 -4.55 -0.05
N PRO A 412 10.73 -4.91 -0.74
CA PRO A 412 12.04 -4.29 -0.54
C PRO A 412 12.02 -2.78 -0.81
N SER A 413 13.05 -2.06 -0.37
CA SER A 413 13.18 -0.64 -0.73
C SER A 413 13.46 -0.49 -2.24
N GLU A 414 13.28 0.72 -2.77
CA GLU A 414 13.64 1.03 -4.15
C GLU A 414 15.15 0.92 -4.40
N GLU A 415 15.96 1.18 -3.37
CA GLU A 415 17.42 1.04 -3.45
C GLU A 415 17.86 -0.42 -3.56
N GLU A 416 17.14 -1.33 -2.89
CA GLU A 416 17.42 -2.77 -2.95
C GLU A 416 16.83 -3.42 -4.20
N PHE A 417 15.66 -2.96 -4.64
CA PHE A 417 14.95 -3.50 -5.78
C PHE A 417 14.26 -2.38 -6.57
N PRO A 418 14.94 -1.77 -7.58
CA PRO A 418 14.50 -0.55 -8.27
C PRO A 418 13.42 -0.82 -9.32
N TYR A 419 12.41 -1.61 -8.96
CA TYR A 419 11.32 -2.03 -9.82
C TYR A 419 9.98 -1.52 -9.33
N THR A 420 9.17 -1.12 -10.31
CA THR A 420 7.72 -1.02 -10.12
C THR A 420 7.13 -2.43 -10.12
N LEU A 421 6.24 -2.70 -9.18
CA LEU A 421 5.67 -4.02 -8.94
C LEU A 421 4.15 -3.96 -9.15
N ARG A 422 3.65 -4.76 -10.09
CA ARG A 422 2.22 -4.96 -10.27
C ARG A 422 1.88 -6.43 -10.00
N VAL A 423 1.00 -6.64 -9.03
CA VAL A 423 0.37 -7.93 -8.76
C VAL A 423 -1.06 -7.90 -9.25
N VAL A 424 -1.49 -8.96 -9.94
CA VAL A 424 -2.89 -9.17 -10.32
C VAL A 424 -3.35 -10.51 -9.80
N SER A 425 -4.39 -10.51 -8.97
CA SER A 425 -5.03 -11.72 -8.45
C SER A 425 -6.39 -11.92 -9.13
N ASP A 426 -6.49 -12.95 -9.95
CA ASP A 426 -7.73 -13.41 -10.57
C ASP A 426 -8.28 -14.58 -9.76
N ILE A 427 -9.47 -14.40 -9.17
CA ILE A 427 -10.11 -15.45 -8.39
C ILE A 427 -10.81 -16.41 -9.35
N LEU A 428 -10.40 -17.69 -9.29
CA LEU A 428 -10.93 -18.74 -10.15
C LEU A 428 -12.04 -19.55 -9.47
N GLU A 429 -11.96 -19.69 -8.14
CA GLU A 429 -12.96 -20.34 -7.29
C GLU A 429 -13.07 -19.56 -5.97
N SER A 430 -14.26 -19.49 -5.38
CA SER A 430 -14.44 -18.82 -4.10
C SER A 430 -15.49 -19.49 -3.22
N ASN A 431 -15.03 -20.15 -2.16
CA ASN A 431 -15.86 -20.61 -1.04
C ASN A 431 -15.33 -20.15 0.33
N GLY A 432 -14.58 -19.05 0.37
CA GLY A 432 -14.11 -18.47 1.63
C GLY A 432 -12.87 -17.62 1.42
N SER A 433 -12.94 -16.37 1.87
CA SER A 433 -11.85 -15.38 1.88
C SER A 433 -10.82 -15.47 0.74
N SER A 434 -11.30 -15.23 -0.47
CA SER A 434 -10.45 -15.06 -1.64
C SER A 434 -9.43 -13.92 -1.50
N SER A 435 -9.69 -12.90 -0.67
CA SER A 435 -8.71 -11.85 -0.37
C SER A 435 -7.46 -12.38 0.35
N MET A 436 -7.62 -13.33 1.27
CA MET A 436 -6.49 -13.97 1.94
C MET A 436 -5.76 -14.96 1.03
N ALA A 437 -6.47 -15.62 0.11
CA ALA A 437 -5.85 -16.38 -0.97
C ALA A 437 -5.00 -15.47 -1.88
N SER A 438 -5.46 -14.25 -2.19
CA SER A 438 -4.69 -13.25 -2.94
C SER A 438 -3.41 -12.82 -2.22
N VAL A 439 -3.42 -12.71 -0.88
CA VAL A 439 -2.20 -12.44 -0.11
C VAL A 439 -1.20 -13.57 -0.27
N CYS A 440 -1.65 -14.82 -0.07
CA CYS A 440 -0.78 -16.00 -0.15
C CYS A 440 -0.22 -16.18 -1.58
N GLY A 441 -1.10 -16.14 -2.59
CA GLY A 441 -0.71 -16.22 -4.00
C GLY A 441 0.15 -15.04 -4.45
N GLY A 442 -0.10 -13.83 -3.92
CA GLY A 442 0.71 -12.64 -4.17
C GLY A 442 2.14 -12.78 -3.64
N ALA A 443 2.30 -13.27 -2.40
CA ALA A 443 3.63 -13.57 -1.85
C ALA A 443 4.37 -14.61 -2.70
N LEU A 444 3.69 -15.72 -3.07
CA LEU A 444 4.27 -16.76 -3.93
C LEU A 444 4.68 -16.22 -5.31
N ALA A 445 3.82 -15.43 -5.96
CA ALA A 445 4.09 -14.87 -7.28
C ALA A 445 5.23 -13.84 -7.25
N LEU A 446 5.34 -13.03 -6.19
CA LEU A 446 6.45 -12.09 -6.00
C LEU A 446 7.77 -12.83 -5.77
N MET A 447 7.78 -13.88 -4.94
CA MET A 447 8.95 -14.74 -4.73
C MET A 447 9.36 -15.47 -6.01
N ASP A 448 8.40 -15.98 -6.79
CA ASP A 448 8.63 -16.60 -8.09
C ASP A 448 9.17 -15.59 -9.12
N ALA A 449 8.79 -14.31 -9.02
CA ALA A 449 9.32 -13.23 -9.86
C ALA A 449 10.75 -12.80 -9.49
N GLY A 450 11.33 -13.34 -8.41
CA GLY A 450 12.63 -12.95 -7.90
C GLY A 450 12.63 -11.64 -7.10
N VAL A 451 11.47 -11.21 -6.61
CA VAL A 451 11.39 -10.05 -5.70
C VAL A 451 11.98 -10.45 -4.34
N PRO A 452 13.02 -9.77 -3.82
CA PRO A 452 13.63 -10.08 -2.54
C PRO A 452 12.73 -9.60 -1.39
N MET A 453 11.59 -10.28 -1.20
CA MET A 453 10.69 -10.00 -0.08
C MET A 453 11.41 -10.24 1.24
N LYS A 454 11.23 -9.32 2.20
CA LYS A 454 11.83 -9.44 3.54
C LYS A 454 11.47 -10.78 4.19
N ARG A 455 10.19 -11.18 4.11
CA ARG A 455 9.64 -12.47 4.54
C ARG A 455 8.36 -12.81 3.75
N PRO A 456 8.00 -14.10 3.62
CA PRO A 456 6.70 -14.48 3.08
C PRO A 456 5.55 -14.05 4.00
N VAL A 457 4.40 -13.70 3.41
CA VAL A 457 3.18 -13.29 4.11
C VAL A 457 2.07 -14.28 3.78
N ALA A 458 1.36 -14.75 4.81
CA ALA A 458 0.14 -15.53 4.64
C ALA A 458 -1.05 -14.81 5.27
N GLY A 459 -2.25 -15.14 4.78
CA GLY A 459 -3.52 -14.63 5.28
C GLY A 459 -4.48 -15.75 5.67
N ILE A 460 -5.20 -15.56 6.76
CA ILE A 460 -6.28 -16.45 7.19
C ILE A 460 -7.55 -15.64 7.46
N ALA A 461 -8.70 -16.23 7.13
CA ALA A 461 -9.99 -15.72 7.56
C ALA A 461 -10.54 -16.56 8.69
N MET A 462 -11.14 -15.88 9.64
CA MET A 462 -11.61 -16.41 10.89
C MET A 462 -13.05 -15.98 11.09
N GLY A 463 -13.83 -16.81 11.77
CA GLY A 463 -15.19 -16.48 12.17
C GLY A 463 -15.39 -16.70 13.66
N LEU A 464 -16.45 -16.11 14.17
CA LEU A 464 -16.93 -16.38 15.52
C LEU A 464 -18.45 -16.45 15.49
N ILE A 465 -18.98 -17.49 16.13
CA ILE A 465 -20.40 -17.62 16.44
C ILE A 465 -20.55 -17.47 17.95
N LEU A 466 -21.46 -16.59 18.38
CA LEU A 466 -21.72 -16.22 19.77
C LEU A 466 -23.22 -16.20 20.02
N ASP A 467 -23.65 -17.02 20.97
CA ASP A 467 -24.95 -16.84 21.61
C ASP A 467 -24.81 -15.77 22.70
N GLU A 468 -25.33 -14.56 22.44
CA GLU A 468 -25.26 -13.43 23.38
C GLU A 468 -26.01 -13.72 24.69
N ALA A 469 -27.04 -14.57 24.68
CA ALA A 469 -27.84 -14.86 25.86
C ALA A 469 -27.13 -15.82 26.83
N SER A 470 -26.51 -16.89 26.29
CA SER A 470 -25.77 -17.86 27.13
C SER A 470 -24.28 -17.55 27.27
N GLY A 471 -23.73 -16.71 26.40
CA GLY A 471 -22.29 -16.45 26.31
C GLY A 471 -21.48 -17.61 25.70
N ARG A 472 -22.12 -18.65 25.18
CA ARG A 472 -21.42 -19.73 24.47
C ARG A 472 -20.90 -19.22 23.13
N HIS A 473 -19.65 -19.55 22.80
CA HIS A 473 -19.04 -19.14 21.54
C HIS A 473 -18.18 -20.25 20.92
N ALA A 474 -17.97 -20.14 19.61
CA ALA A 474 -17.04 -20.96 18.85
C ALA A 474 -16.22 -20.08 17.90
N ILE A 475 -14.91 -20.30 17.83
CA ILE A 475 -13.99 -19.59 16.94
C ILE A 475 -13.60 -20.54 15.81
N LEU A 476 -13.85 -20.10 14.57
CA LEU A 476 -13.69 -20.92 13.38
C LEU A 476 -12.47 -20.44 12.58
N SER A 477 -11.52 -21.34 12.32
CA SER A 477 -10.40 -21.14 11.41
C SER A 477 -10.80 -21.42 9.97
N ASP A 478 -10.31 -20.57 9.05
CA ASP A 478 -10.50 -20.70 7.61
C ASP A 478 -11.98 -20.89 7.24
N ILE A 479 -12.76 -19.85 7.52
CA ILE A 479 -14.22 -19.87 7.32
C ILE A 479 -14.62 -20.08 5.86
N ALA A 480 -15.69 -20.85 5.68
CA ALA A 480 -16.39 -21.03 4.43
C ALA A 480 -17.41 -19.91 4.19
N GLY A 481 -17.95 -19.81 2.97
CA GLY A 481 -18.92 -18.74 2.62
C GLY A 481 -20.17 -18.70 3.50
N ALA A 482 -20.70 -19.86 3.90
CA ALA A 482 -21.85 -19.92 4.82
C ALA A 482 -21.49 -19.44 6.24
N GLU A 483 -20.31 -19.82 6.74
CA GLU A 483 -19.82 -19.43 8.07
C GLU A 483 -19.54 -17.91 8.16
N ASP A 484 -19.11 -17.29 7.06
CA ASP A 484 -18.96 -15.82 6.92
C ASP A 484 -20.33 -15.11 6.95
N HIS A 485 -21.29 -15.64 6.20
CA HIS A 485 -22.60 -15.01 6.03
C HIS A 485 -23.39 -14.98 7.34
N TYR A 486 -23.43 -16.12 8.04
CA TYR A 486 -24.24 -16.35 9.24
C TYR A 486 -23.44 -16.22 10.55
N GLY A 487 -22.12 -15.99 10.48
CA GLY A 487 -21.29 -15.74 11.65
C GLY A 487 -21.52 -14.35 12.25
N ASP A 488 -21.25 -14.22 13.54
CA ASP A 488 -21.44 -12.98 14.33
C ASP A 488 -20.25 -12.03 14.24
N MET A 489 -19.08 -12.55 13.90
CA MET A 489 -17.90 -11.78 13.53
C MET A 489 -17.13 -12.54 12.46
N ASP A 490 -16.69 -11.81 11.43
CA ASP A 490 -15.67 -12.27 10.50
C ASP A 490 -14.43 -11.37 10.62
N PHE A 491 -13.26 -11.99 10.65
CA PHE A 491 -12.02 -11.24 10.64
C PHE A 491 -10.93 -11.92 9.82
N LYS A 492 -10.06 -11.09 9.27
CA LYS A 492 -9.01 -11.47 8.34
C LYS A 492 -7.69 -10.99 8.91
N VAL A 493 -6.76 -11.92 9.09
CA VAL A 493 -5.44 -11.64 9.66
C VAL A 493 -4.39 -12.06 8.64
N ALA A 494 -3.57 -11.10 8.22
CA ALA A 494 -2.41 -11.35 7.37
C ALA A 494 -1.13 -10.96 8.10
N GLY A 495 -0.04 -11.65 7.81
CA GLY A 495 1.23 -11.41 8.47
C GLY A 495 2.30 -12.44 8.16
N THR A 496 3.46 -12.23 8.77
CA THR A 496 4.61 -13.12 8.71
C THR A 496 4.65 -14.02 9.95
N SER A 497 5.75 -14.74 10.14
CA SER A 497 6.05 -15.44 11.40
C SER A 497 6.23 -14.48 12.58
N GLU A 498 6.65 -13.24 12.32
CA GLU A 498 7.05 -12.26 13.34
C GLU A 498 5.90 -11.38 13.82
N GLY A 499 4.86 -11.19 13.00
CA GLY A 499 3.73 -10.37 13.39
C GLY A 499 2.71 -10.14 12.27
N ILE A 500 1.71 -9.33 12.59
CA ILE A 500 0.61 -8.94 11.71
C ILE A 500 1.09 -7.84 10.76
N THR A 501 0.73 -7.97 9.48
CA THR A 501 0.89 -6.92 8.48
C THR A 501 -0.45 -6.27 8.09
N ALA A 502 -1.56 -6.99 8.24
CA ALA A 502 -2.90 -6.40 8.12
C ALA A 502 -3.92 -7.14 8.98
N LEU A 503 -4.91 -6.40 9.48
CA LEU A 503 -6.06 -6.91 10.22
C LEU A 503 -7.33 -6.22 9.71
N GLN A 504 -8.34 -6.99 9.36
CA GLN A 504 -9.67 -6.48 9.04
C GLN A 504 -10.69 -7.25 9.88
N MET A 505 -11.62 -6.55 10.54
CA MET A 505 -12.70 -7.18 11.30
C MET A 505 -14.02 -6.51 10.98
N ASP A 506 -15.07 -7.30 10.84
CA ASP A 506 -16.45 -6.87 10.78
C ASP A 506 -17.23 -7.64 11.86
N ILE A 507 -17.80 -6.91 12.81
CA ILE A 507 -18.47 -7.46 14.00
C ILE A 507 -19.94 -7.06 13.94
N LYS A 508 -20.83 -8.05 13.96
CA LYS A 508 -22.29 -7.86 13.88
C LYS A 508 -22.97 -7.81 15.25
N VAL A 509 -22.27 -8.22 16.31
CA VAL A 509 -22.81 -8.36 17.69
C VAL A 509 -22.02 -7.56 18.72
N SER A 510 -22.62 -7.30 19.88
CA SER A 510 -22.00 -6.45 20.92
C SER A 510 -21.14 -7.23 21.92
N GLY A 511 -21.37 -8.54 22.06
CA GLY A 511 -20.78 -9.36 23.13
C GLY A 511 -19.31 -9.78 22.98
N ILE A 512 -18.50 -9.16 22.11
CA ILE A 512 -17.10 -9.60 21.90
C ILE A 512 -16.16 -8.93 22.92
N THR A 513 -15.71 -9.70 23.91
CA THR A 513 -14.80 -9.23 24.96
C THR A 513 -13.33 -9.24 24.49
N THR A 514 -12.48 -8.46 25.16
CA THR A 514 -11.01 -8.51 24.95
C THR A 514 -10.46 -9.94 25.04
N GLU A 515 -10.94 -10.75 25.99
CA GLU A 515 -10.48 -12.13 26.16
C GLU A 515 -10.78 -12.99 24.91
N ARG A 516 -12.01 -12.89 24.39
CA ARG A 516 -12.42 -13.59 23.16
C ARG A 516 -11.61 -13.13 21.96
N MET A 517 -11.33 -11.83 21.84
CA MET A 517 -10.45 -11.32 20.78
C MET A 517 -9.03 -11.89 20.89
N ARG A 518 -8.49 -12.01 22.11
CA ARG A 518 -7.17 -12.61 22.33
C ARG A 518 -7.13 -14.06 21.91
N GLU A 519 -8.12 -14.85 22.31
CA GLU A 519 -8.28 -16.26 21.89
C GLU A 519 -8.35 -16.36 20.36
N ALA A 520 -9.17 -15.52 19.74
CA ALA A 520 -9.38 -15.51 18.30
C ALA A 520 -8.10 -15.14 17.52
N LEU A 521 -7.35 -14.13 17.97
CA LEU A 521 -6.06 -13.77 17.38
C LEU A 521 -4.99 -14.85 17.57
N ALA A 522 -4.99 -15.55 18.72
CA ALA A 522 -4.07 -16.66 18.96
C ALA A 522 -4.33 -17.84 18.00
N GLN A 523 -5.60 -18.21 17.82
CA GLN A 523 -5.99 -19.24 16.85
C GLN A 523 -5.68 -18.80 15.40
N ALA A 524 -5.92 -17.52 15.07
CA ALA A 524 -5.56 -16.95 13.77
C ALA A 524 -4.05 -17.02 13.51
N ARG A 525 -3.21 -16.73 14.51
CA ARG A 525 -1.76 -16.87 14.42
C ARG A 525 -1.36 -18.31 14.12
N ALA A 526 -1.94 -19.29 14.82
CA ALA A 526 -1.65 -20.71 14.58
C ALA A 526 -2.01 -21.11 13.13
N GLY A 527 -3.20 -20.72 12.65
CA GLY A 527 -3.61 -20.99 11.27
C GLY A 527 -2.75 -20.27 10.23
N ARG A 528 -2.34 -19.02 10.48
CA ARG A 528 -1.43 -18.25 9.62
C ARG A 528 -0.07 -18.95 9.48
N LEU A 529 0.51 -19.41 10.60
CA LEU A 529 1.78 -20.14 10.59
C LEU A 529 1.68 -21.47 9.84
N HIS A 530 0.56 -22.19 10.00
CA HIS A 530 0.30 -23.40 9.23
C HIS A 530 0.25 -23.14 7.72
N ILE A 531 -0.40 -22.06 7.29
CA ILE A 531 -0.45 -21.68 5.86
C ILE A 531 0.94 -21.31 5.34
N LEU A 532 1.74 -20.56 6.12
CA LEU A 532 3.12 -20.24 5.77
C LEU A 532 3.98 -21.50 5.57
N GLU A 533 3.82 -22.49 6.44
CA GLU A 533 4.50 -23.78 6.31
C GLU A 533 4.14 -24.47 4.98
N LYS A 534 2.85 -24.50 4.63
CA LYS A 534 2.38 -25.08 3.35
C LYS A 534 2.92 -24.33 2.14
N MET A 535 2.94 -22.99 2.18
CA MET A 535 3.55 -22.17 1.13
C MET A 535 5.05 -22.43 0.98
N GLY A 536 5.75 -22.61 2.10
CA GLY A 536 7.19 -22.90 2.14
C GLY A 536 7.58 -24.22 1.47
N VAL A 537 6.65 -25.17 1.35
CA VAL A 537 6.85 -26.41 0.57
C VAL A 537 6.97 -26.12 -0.93
N THR A 538 6.22 -25.12 -1.44
CA THR A 538 6.27 -24.71 -2.85
C THR A 538 7.52 -23.86 -3.14
N ILE A 539 7.78 -22.86 -2.30
CA ILE A 539 8.97 -22.00 -2.41
C ILE A 539 9.33 -21.40 -1.05
N SER A 540 10.53 -21.70 -0.55
CA SER A 540 11.00 -21.25 0.76
C SER A 540 11.69 -19.88 0.73
N THR A 541 12.32 -19.54 -0.40
CA THR A 541 13.05 -18.29 -0.61
C THR A 541 12.76 -17.76 -2.01
N PRO A 542 12.77 -16.43 -2.24
CA PRO A 542 12.64 -15.87 -3.58
C PRO A 542 13.64 -16.49 -4.56
N ARG A 543 13.29 -16.53 -5.85
CA ARG A 543 14.25 -16.93 -6.90
C ARG A 543 15.45 -16.00 -6.89
N GLU A 544 16.65 -16.56 -7.09
CA GLU A 544 17.89 -15.78 -7.14
C GLU A 544 17.96 -14.83 -8.33
N SER A 545 17.28 -15.17 -9.43
CA SER A 545 17.24 -14.39 -10.66
C SER A 545 15.81 -14.04 -11.04
N ILE A 546 15.60 -12.81 -11.48
CA ILE A 546 14.35 -12.39 -12.13
C ILE A 546 14.15 -13.09 -13.48
N SER A 547 12.90 -13.15 -13.95
CA SER A 547 12.55 -13.73 -15.24
C SER A 547 13.32 -13.11 -16.41
N THR A 548 13.65 -13.91 -17.42
CA THR A 548 14.25 -13.44 -18.69
C THR A 548 13.33 -12.53 -19.48
N HIS A 549 12.03 -12.53 -19.17
CA HIS A 549 11.05 -11.63 -19.78
C HIS A 549 10.93 -10.29 -19.04
N ALA A 550 11.46 -10.21 -17.81
CA ALA A 550 11.50 -8.98 -17.06
C ALA A 550 12.58 -8.04 -17.60
N PRO A 551 12.36 -6.71 -17.56
CA PRO A 551 13.42 -5.76 -17.83
C PRO A 551 14.52 -5.94 -16.77
N ARG A 552 15.78 -6.04 -17.18
CA ARG A 552 16.93 -5.93 -16.30
C ARG A 552 17.25 -4.45 -16.13
N ILE A 553 17.32 -3.99 -14.88
CA ILE A 553 17.71 -2.62 -14.54
C ILE A 553 19.14 -2.68 -14.04
N VAL A 554 20.02 -1.97 -14.73
CA VAL A 554 21.40 -1.76 -14.30
C VAL A 554 21.50 -0.32 -13.81
N THR A 555 21.83 -0.16 -12.54
CA THR A 555 22.03 1.14 -11.92
C THR A 555 23.51 1.49 -11.92
N ILE A 556 23.86 2.64 -12.48
CA ILE A 556 25.21 3.22 -12.43
C ILE A 556 25.17 4.56 -11.70
N GLN A 557 26.25 4.90 -11.00
CA GLN A 557 26.39 6.19 -10.33
C GLN A 557 27.29 7.10 -11.14
N ILE A 558 26.79 8.29 -11.47
CA ILE A 558 27.55 9.34 -12.16
C ILE A 558 27.74 10.55 -11.22
N PRO A 559 28.76 11.40 -11.45
CA PRO A 559 28.89 12.67 -10.75
C PRO A 559 27.68 13.58 -11.01
N VAL A 560 27.17 14.25 -9.98
CA VAL A 560 25.96 15.10 -10.06
C VAL A 560 26.12 16.24 -11.07
N ASP A 561 27.33 16.79 -11.21
CA ASP A 561 27.64 17.81 -12.21
C ASP A 561 27.55 17.31 -13.66
N LYS A 562 27.65 15.99 -13.86
CA LYS A 562 27.61 15.30 -15.16
C LYS A 562 26.23 14.86 -15.61
N ILE A 563 25.20 14.99 -14.77
CA ILE A 563 23.80 14.72 -15.14
C ILE A 563 23.39 15.52 -16.39
N ARG A 564 23.85 16.77 -16.50
CA ARG A 564 23.56 17.66 -17.64
C ARG A 564 24.12 17.13 -18.96
N ASP A 565 25.27 16.47 -18.92
CA ASP A 565 25.95 15.93 -20.10
C ASP A 565 25.19 14.71 -20.66
N VAL A 566 24.64 13.87 -19.77
CA VAL A 566 23.82 12.69 -20.12
C VAL A 566 22.45 13.10 -20.69
N ILE A 567 21.76 14.04 -20.04
CA ILE A 567 20.45 14.52 -20.52
C ILE A 567 20.61 15.32 -21.82
N GLY A 568 21.60 16.22 -21.85
CA GLY A 568 21.86 17.14 -22.95
C GLY A 568 20.80 18.24 -23.10
N PRO A 569 21.03 19.22 -24.01
CA PRO A 569 20.10 20.32 -24.23
C PRO A 569 18.70 19.82 -24.64
N GLY A 570 17.69 20.11 -23.82
CA GLY A 570 16.30 19.70 -24.07
C GLY A 570 16.06 18.18 -24.08
N GLY A 571 16.95 17.39 -23.47
CA GLY A 571 16.84 15.92 -23.45
C GLY A 571 17.29 15.25 -24.76
N LYS A 572 17.99 15.97 -25.65
CA LYS A 572 18.38 15.44 -26.97
C LYS A 572 19.38 14.28 -26.87
N THR A 573 20.33 14.35 -25.94
CA THR A 573 21.38 13.32 -25.80
C THR A 573 20.78 12.04 -25.27
N ILE A 574 20.05 12.09 -24.16
CA ILE A 574 19.39 10.90 -23.58
C ILE A 574 18.42 10.24 -24.56
N ARG A 575 17.62 11.02 -25.31
CA ARG A 575 16.75 10.48 -26.37
C ARG A 575 17.55 9.78 -27.48
N SER A 576 18.68 10.34 -27.89
CA SER A 576 19.56 9.70 -28.88
C SER A 576 20.11 8.36 -28.39
N ILE A 577 20.48 8.26 -27.10
CA ILE A 577 20.93 6.99 -26.50
C ILE A 577 19.79 5.97 -26.51
N ILE A 578 18.60 6.38 -26.05
CA ILE A 578 17.38 5.56 -26.05
C ILE A 578 17.05 5.08 -27.48
N ASP A 579 17.01 5.98 -28.47
CA ASP A 579 16.70 5.65 -29.87
C ASP A 579 17.72 4.67 -30.49
N ARG A 580 19.00 4.79 -30.12
CA ARG A 580 20.09 3.95 -30.65
C ARG A 580 20.15 2.55 -30.03
N THR A 581 19.75 2.43 -28.78
CA THR A 581 19.95 1.19 -27.98
C THR A 581 18.64 0.47 -27.68
N GLY A 582 17.50 1.15 -27.76
CA GLY A 582 16.17 0.61 -27.45
C GLY A 582 15.93 0.43 -25.95
N VAL A 583 16.81 0.92 -25.08
CA VAL A 583 16.68 0.82 -23.62
C VAL A 583 15.83 1.96 -23.07
N LYS A 584 15.32 1.81 -21.86
CA LYS A 584 14.82 2.95 -21.07
C LYS A 584 15.93 3.45 -20.15
N ILE A 585 16.03 4.77 -20.00
CA ILE A 585 17.01 5.40 -19.12
C ILE A 585 16.25 6.36 -18.23
N ASP A 586 16.44 6.21 -16.93
CA ASP A 586 15.93 7.10 -15.90
C ASP A 586 17.11 7.69 -15.12
N VAL A 587 17.09 9.00 -14.89
CA VAL A 587 18.23 9.75 -14.32
C VAL A 587 17.73 10.52 -13.12
N GLU A 588 18.26 10.17 -11.95
CA GLU A 588 17.93 10.78 -10.67
C GLU A 588 18.80 12.02 -10.40
N ASP A 589 18.26 12.96 -9.61
CA ASP A 589 18.93 14.21 -9.24
C ASP A 589 20.17 13.99 -8.36
N ASP A 590 20.32 12.81 -7.76
CA ASP A 590 21.50 12.39 -6.98
C ASP A 590 22.60 11.73 -7.82
N GLY A 591 22.41 11.63 -9.14
CA GLY A 591 23.36 11.04 -10.08
C GLY A 591 23.21 9.53 -10.27
N ARG A 592 22.19 8.88 -9.71
CA ARG A 592 21.85 7.49 -10.09
C ARG A 592 21.24 7.47 -11.50
N VAL A 593 21.70 6.56 -12.34
CA VAL A 593 21.16 6.33 -13.69
C VAL A 593 20.73 4.88 -13.81
N ASN A 594 19.43 4.67 -14.00
CA ASN A 594 18.81 3.36 -14.15
C ASN A 594 18.62 3.04 -15.64
N VAL A 595 19.36 2.07 -16.16
CA VAL A 595 19.25 1.60 -17.55
C VAL A 595 18.45 0.30 -17.57
N ALA A 596 17.24 0.32 -18.13
CA ALA A 596 16.34 -0.81 -18.19
C ALA A 596 16.23 -1.40 -19.60
N SER A 597 16.46 -2.71 -19.74
CA SER A 597 16.36 -3.44 -21.01
C SER A 597 16.03 -4.92 -20.79
N THR A 598 15.30 -5.55 -21.72
CA THR A 598 15.16 -7.01 -21.75
C THR A 598 16.33 -7.71 -22.45
N ASP A 599 17.16 -6.95 -23.18
CA ASP A 599 18.39 -7.42 -23.83
C ASP A 599 19.63 -6.83 -23.13
N GLU A 600 20.51 -7.72 -22.69
CA GLU A 600 21.73 -7.37 -21.95
C GLU A 600 22.74 -6.63 -22.83
N GLU A 601 22.82 -6.97 -24.12
CA GLU A 601 23.75 -6.33 -25.05
C GLU A 601 23.36 -4.85 -25.28
N SER A 602 22.08 -4.57 -25.47
CA SER A 602 21.54 -3.20 -25.52
C SER A 602 21.81 -2.40 -24.25
N ALA A 603 21.64 -3.00 -23.06
CA ALA A 603 21.93 -2.33 -21.79
C ALA A 603 23.41 -1.94 -21.68
N GLN A 604 24.33 -2.88 -21.97
CA GLN A 604 25.77 -2.61 -21.92
C GLN A 604 26.20 -1.52 -22.92
N LYS A 605 25.61 -1.49 -24.13
CA LYS A 605 25.86 -0.42 -25.10
C LYS A 605 25.44 0.95 -24.57
N ALA A 606 24.28 1.04 -23.91
CA ALA A 606 23.82 2.29 -23.33
C ALA A 606 24.71 2.75 -22.17
N ILE A 607 25.07 1.82 -21.28
CA ILE A 607 25.99 2.09 -20.16
C ILE A 607 27.34 2.60 -20.67
N ALA A 608 27.93 1.93 -21.67
CA ALA A 608 29.21 2.35 -22.24
C ALA A 608 29.16 3.79 -22.82
N ILE A 609 28.04 4.17 -23.45
CA ILE A 609 27.85 5.54 -23.95
C ILE A 609 27.74 6.53 -22.78
N ILE A 610 27.02 6.17 -21.71
CA ILE A 610 26.88 7.04 -20.52
C ILE A 610 28.22 7.20 -19.81
N GLU A 611 28.98 6.11 -19.64
CA GLU A 611 30.32 6.14 -19.05
C GLU A 611 31.28 6.99 -19.89
N GLU A 612 31.21 6.91 -21.22
CA GLU A 612 32.01 7.75 -22.12
C GLU A 612 31.67 9.24 -21.98
N LEU A 613 30.39 9.58 -21.87
CA LEU A 613 29.91 10.96 -21.68
C LEU A 613 30.24 11.52 -20.29
N THR A 614 30.26 10.67 -19.27
CA THR A 614 30.51 11.05 -17.87
C THR A 614 31.97 10.87 -17.45
N ALA A 615 32.79 10.32 -18.34
CA ALA A 615 34.22 10.17 -18.12
C ALA A 615 34.85 11.51 -17.76
N SER A 616 35.66 11.49 -16.71
CA SER A 616 36.42 12.65 -16.27
C SER A 616 37.92 12.40 -16.52
N PRO A 617 38.67 13.43 -16.91
CA PRO A 617 40.10 13.30 -17.19
C PRO A 617 40.88 13.00 -15.91
N GLU A 618 41.30 11.76 -15.75
CA GLU A 618 42.16 11.34 -14.64
C GLU A 618 43.62 11.82 -14.80
N LEU A 619 44.20 12.33 -13.71
CA LEU A 619 45.62 12.70 -13.66
C LEU A 619 46.50 11.48 -13.95
N ASN A 620 47.54 11.66 -14.77
CA ASN A 620 48.48 10.64 -15.22
C ASN A 620 47.92 9.55 -16.15
N LYS A 621 46.64 9.59 -16.52
CA LYS A 621 46.09 8.68 -17.52
C LYS A 621 46.44 9.14 -18.94
N THR A 622 46.59 8.17 -19.84
CA THR A 622 46.94 8.41 -21.24
C THR A 622 45.69 8.27 -22.10
N TYR A 623 45.46 9.24 -22.98
CA TYR A 623 44.32 9.28 -23.90
C TYR A 623 44.81 9.39 -25.34
N LEU A 624 44.09 8.77 -26.26
CA LEU A 624 44.25 9.02 -27.69
C LEU A 624 43.31 10.17 -28.08
N GLY A 625 43.84 11.37 -28.14
CA GLY A 625 43.05 12.58 -28.36
C GLY A 625 43.15 13.11 -29.79
N LYS A 626 42.12 13.82 -30.25
CA LYS A 626 42.10 14.44 -31.58
C LYS A 626 42.44 15.93 -31.48
N VAL A 627 43.37 16.40 -32.30
CA VAL A 627 43.72 17.83 -32.35
C VAL A 627 42.56 18.62 -32.94
N GLN A 628 41.90 19.43 -32.12
CA GLN A 628 40.77 20.26 -32.56
C GLN A 628 41.22 21.61 -33.12
N ARG A 629 42.21 22.23 -32.48
CA ARG A 629 42.71 23.54 -32.89
C ARG A 629 44.16 23.75 -32.49
N ILE A 630 44.94 24.33 -33.39
CA ILE A 630 46.34 24.69 -33.12
C ILE A 630 46.47 26.19 -32.86
N THR A 631 47.27 26.57 -31.86
CA THR A 631 47.64 27.96 -31.55
C THR A 631 49.16 28.10 -31.48
N ASP A 632 49.65 29.34 -31.41
CA ASP A 632 51.11 29.61 -31.39
C ASP A 632 51.81 29.05 -30.14
N PHE A 633 51.07 28.81 -29.06
CA PHE A 633 51.60 28.33 -27.78
C PHE A 633 51.26 26.86 -27.47
N GLY A 634 50.52 26.17 -28.34
CA GLY A 634 50.17 24.76 -28.14
C GLY A 634 49.05 24.26 -29.05
N ALA A 635 48.49 23.11 -28.71
CA ALA A 635 47.34 22.52 -29.39
C ALA A 635 46.25 22.17 -28.38
N PHE A 636 44.99 22.43 -28.74
CA PHE A 636 43.83 21.92 -28.03
C PHE A 636 43.51 20.54 -28.58
N VAL A 637 43.60 19.54 -27.71
CA VAL A 637 43.37 18.14 -28.04
C VAL A 637 42.15 17.67 -27.27
N GLU A 638 41.11 17.24 -27.98
CA GLU A 638 39.94 16.63 -27.38
C GLU A 638 40.32 15.21 -26.93
N ILE A 639 40.24 14.95 -25.63
CA ILE A 639 40.65 13.67 -25.01
C ILE A 639 39.46 12.80 -24.61
N LEU A 640 38.31 13.44 -24.39
CA LEU A 640 37.01 12.85 -24.06
C LEU A 640 35.94 13.75 -24.71
N PRO A 641 34.74 13.25 -25.04
CA PRO A 641 33.71 14.04 -25.70
C PRO A 641 33.44 15.37 -24.98
N GLY A 642 33.73 16.49 -25.66
CA GLY A 642 33.53 17.84 -25.12
C GLY A 642 34.55 18.31 -24.07
N ILE A 643 35.62 17.55 -23.81
CA ILE A 643 36.71 17.91 -22.90
C ILE A 643 38.01 18.10 -23.68
N ASP A 644 38.40 19.37 -23.81
CA ASP A 644 39.67 19.77 -24.43
C ASP A 644 40.78 19.91 -23.37
N GLY A 645 41.92 19.29 -23.64
CA GLY A 645 43.15 19.55 -22.92
C GLY A 645 44.13 20.40 -23.74
N LEU A 646 44.88 21.27 -23.05
CA LEU A 646 45.95 22.05 -23.67
C LEU A 646 47.26 21.25 -23.66
N LEU A 647 47.71 20.87 -24.85
CA LEU A 647 49.06 20.39 -25.09
C LEU A 647 49.97 21.60 -25.38
N HIS A 648 50.64 22.09 -24.35
CA HIS A 648 51.55 23.24 -24.48
C HIS A 648 52.76 22.89 -25.34
N VAL A 649 53.31 23.87 -26.08
CA VAL A 649 54.45 23.66 -26.99
C VAL A 649 55.67 22.99 -26.34
N SER A 650 55.90 23.23 -25.04
CA SER A 650 56.99 22.61 -24.27
C SER A 650 56.79 21.12 -23.95
N GLU A 651 55.57 20.62 -24.11
CA GLU A 651 55.15 19.27 -23.75
C GLU A 651 54.88 18.39 -24.98
N ILE A 652 55.19 18.87 -26.19
CA ILE A 652 54.99 18.13 -27.46
C ILE A 652 56.10 17.10 -27.70
N ALA A 653 57.36 17.50 -27.52
CA ALA A 653 58.54 16.69 -27.83
C ALA A 653 59.72 16.98 -26.89
N HIS A 654 60.76 16.13 -26.90
CA HIS A 654 61.97 16.32 -26.08
C HIS A 654 62.89 17.44 -26.59
N TYR A 655 62.79 17.80 -27.86
CA TYR A 655 63.51 18.93 -28.48
C TYR A 655 62.65 20.19 -28.53
N ARG A 656 63.30 21.34 -28.76
CA ARG A 656 62.60 22.64 -28.86
C ARG A 656 61.81 22.71 -30.15
N VAL A 657 60.48 22.69 -30.04
CA VAL A 657 59.55 22.90 -31.15
C VAL A 657 59.46 24.40 -31.44
N ASN A 658 59.80 24.81 -32.67
CA ASN A 658 59.73 26.22 -33.09
C ASN A 658 58.31 26.63 -33.47
N GLU A 659 57.56 25.77 -34.16
CA GLU A 659 56.16 25.99 -34.53
C GLU A 659 55.37 24.70 -34.31
N VAL A 660 54.22 24.80 -33.64
CA VAL A 660 53.36 23.65 -33.31
C VAL A 660 52.84 22.95 -34.58
N ARG A 661 52.61 23.71 -35.65
CA ARG A 661 52.12 23.22 -36.96
C ARG A 661 53.08 22.28 -37.67
N ASN A 662 54.35 22.25 -37.28
CA ASN A 662 55.33 21.33 -37.85
C ASN A 662 55.23 19.92 -37.24
N GLU A 663 54.58 19.80 -36.08
CA GLU A 663 54.52 18.56 -35.29
C GLU A 663 53.11 17.97 -35.20
N LEU A 664 52.09 18.80 -35.39
CA LEU A 664 50.68 18.44 -35.25
C LEU A 664 49.88 19.11 -36.36
N THR A 665 48.91 18.39 -36.91
CA THR A 665 47.91 18.90 -37.84
C THR A 665 46.54 18.90 -37.18
N GLU A 666 45.68 19.86 -37.50
CA GLU A 666 44.28 19.81 -37.07
C GLU A 666 43.61 18.55 -37.63
N GLY A 667 42.96 17.78 -36.76
CA GLY A 667 42.39 16.48 -37.07
C GLY A 667 43.26 15.28 -36.74
N ASP A 668 44.55 15.46 -36.42
CA ASP A 668 45.45 14.35 -36.07
C ASP A 668 45.06 13.68 -34.75
N GLN A 669 45.22 12.35 -34.68
CA GLN A 669 45.09 11.59 -33.45
C GLN A 669 46.45 11.41 -32.78
N VAL A 670 46.58 11.88 -31.54
CA VAL A 670 47.83 11.86 -30.79
C VAL A 670 47.65 11.30 -29.38
N LEU A 671 48.58 10.44 -28.97
CA LEU A 671 48.66 9.92 -27.60
C LEU A 671 49.21 11.01 -26.67
N VAL A 672 48.45 11.34 -25.63
CA VAL A 672 48.75 12.41 -24.69
C VAL A 672 48.44 11.96 -23.27
N LYS A 673 49.32 12.31 -22.31
CA LYS A 673 49.14 12.03 -20.88
C LYS A 673 48.62 13.28 -20.17
N VAL A 674 47.62 13.13 -19.31
CA VAL A 674 47.16 14.23 -18.45
C VAL A 674 48.20 14.47 -17.36
N ILE A 675 48.78 15.66 -17.33
CA ILE A 675 49.84 16.03 -16.37
C ILE A 675 49.32 16.94 -15.25
N ASN A 676 48.18 17.60 -15.46
CA ASN A 676 47.54 18.42 -14.43
C ASN A 676 46.06 18.61 -14.77
N VAL A 677 45.21 18.62 -13.74
CA VAL A 677 43.81 19.04 -13.81
C VAL A 677 43.65 20.18 -12.80
N ASP A 678 43.45 21.39 -13.31
CA ASP A 678 43.31 22.60 -12.50
C ASP A 678 41.92 22.61 -11.82
N PRO A 679 41.76 23.16 -10.59
CA PRO A 679 40.45 23.34 -9.94
C PRO A 679 39.41 24.09 -10.79
N SER A 680 39.86 24.88 -11.78
CA SER A 680 39.01 25.56 -12.77
C SER A 680 38.54 24.67 -13.94
N GLY A 681 38.85 23.36 -13.93
CA GLY A 681 38.50 22.40 -14.98
C GLY A 681 39.44 22.37 -16.19
N LYS A 682 40.53 23.14 -16.17
CA LYS A 682 41.51 23.17 -17.26
C LYS A 682 42.46 21.97 -17.20
N VAL A 683 42.49 21.17 -18.26
CA VAL A 683 43.34 19.99 -18.38
C VAL A 683 44.64 20.33 -19.11
N ARG A 684 45.78 19.97 -18.55
CA ARG A 684 47.10 20.08 -19.21
C ARG A 684 47.57 18.71 -19.67
N LEU A 685 48.06 18.66 -20.90
CA LEU A 685 48.48 17.44 -21.58
C LEU A 685 49.97 17.44 -21.88
N SER A 686 50.56 16.25 -21.92
CA SER A 686 51.94 16.03 -22.36
C SER A 686 52.06 14.82 -23.28
N ARG A 687 52.60 15.05 -24.47
CA ARG A 687 53.04 14.00 -25.41
C ARG A 687 54.48 13.58 -25.11
N LYS A 688 55.31 14.54 -24.66
CA LYS A 688 56.69 14.34 -24.22
C LYS A 688 56.82 13.25 -23.14
N ALA A 689 55.88 13.19 -22.20
CA ALA A 689 55.84 12.18 -21.14
C ALA A 689 55.67 10.73 -21.64
N LEU A 690 55.31 10.52 -22.93
CA LEU A 690 55.06 9.21 -23.54
C LEU A 690 56.10 8.83 -24.61
N LEU A 691 56.99 9.76 -25.00
CA LEU A 691 58.02 9.49 -26.00
C LEU A 691 59.20 8.75 -25.35
N PRO A 692 59.65 7.59 -25.91
CA PRO A 692 60.80 6.87 -25.39
C PRO A 692 62.06 7.74 -25.47
N GLY A 693 62.61 8.11 -24.31
CA GLY A 693 63.83 8.91 -24.21
C GLY A 693 63.75 9.97 -23.12
N GLY A 694 63.89 9.54 -21.86
CA GLY A 694 63.98 10.46 -20.72
C GLY A 694 64.02 9.71 -19.40
N SER A 695 65.13 9.04 -19.13
CA SER A 695 65.47 8.51 -17.81
C SER A 695 65.27 9.59 -16.75
N SER A 696 64.41 9.32 -15.77
CA SER A 696 64.37 10.05 -14.51
C SER A 696 65.63 9.73 -13.72
N ASP A 697 66.66 10.54 -13.90
CA ASP A 697 67.81 10.60 -13.02
C ASP A 697 67.41 11.46 -11.80
N ASN A 698 66.86 10.80 -10.78
CA ASN A 698 66.75 11.35 -9.44
C ASN A 698 68.17 11.38 -8.86
N GLY A 699 68.81 12.55 -8.94
CA GLY A 699 70.10 12.81 -8.34
C GLY A 699 70.06 12.73 -6.81
N ASP A 700 70.33 11.54 -6.29
CA ASP A 700 70.80 11.32 -4.93
C ASP A 700 72.28 11.73 -4.85
N LYS A 701 72.54 12.94 -4.34
CA LYS A 701 73.89 13.41 -4.05
C LYS A 701 74.35 12.84 -2.70
N GLY A 702 74.86 11.61 -2.75
CA GLY A 702 75.70 11.04 -1.71
C GLY A 702 77.15 11.53 -1.86
N ASP A 703 77.51 12.60 -1.14
CA ASP A 703 78.91 13.01 -0.99
C ASP A 703 79.65 12.03 -0.07
N GLY A 704 80.60 11.29 -0.65
CA GLY A 704 81.59 10.52 0.09
C GLY A 704 82.89 11.30 0.20
N GLN A 705 83.29 11.67 1.42
CA GLN A 705 84.70 11.82 1.75
C GLN A 705 85.04 11.24 3.14
N PRO A 706 86.28 10.75 3.32
CA PRO A 706 86.60 9.73 4.30
C PRO A 706 87.08 10.28 5.65
N HIS A 707 86.96 9.39 6.62
CA HIS A 707 87.33 9.45 8.03
C HIS A 707 88.79 9.87 8.31
N ARG A 708 89.00 10.84 9.21
CA ARG A 708 90.12 10.92 10.17
C ARG A 708 89.68 11.68 11.45
N PRO A 709 90.28 11.41 12.63
CA PRO A 709 89.57 11.47 13.91
C PRO A 709 89.96 12.62 14.85
N ASP A 710 89.12 12.78 15.88
CA ASP A 710 89.39 13.28 17.24
C ASP A 710 89.75 14.77 17.46
N ARG A 711 88.83 15.52 18.10
CA ARG A 711 88.93 15.95 19.52
C ARG A 711 87.91 17.03 19.91
N ARG A 712 87.27 16.77 21.06
CA ARG A 712 86.89 17.70 22.15
C ARG A 712 85.96 18.89 21.85
N GLY A 713 84.82 18.87 22.53
CA GLY A 713 84.51 19.92 23.51
C GLY A 713 83.17 20.65 23.34
N GLY A 714 82.33 20.58 24.37
CA GLY A 714 81.47 21.69 24.78
C GLY A 714 79.99 21.62 24.41
N ALA A 715 79.16 21.22 25.36
CA ALA A 715 77.77 21.68 25.49
C ALA A 715 77.76 23.12 26.09
N PRO A 716 76.63 23.76 26.47
CA PRO A 716 75.21 23.54 26.15
C PRO A 716 74.42 24.85 25.86
N GLY A 717 73.12 24.71 25.56
CA GLY A 717 72.07 25.69 25.93
C GLY A 717 71.74 26.76 24.88
N GLY A 718 70.51 27.24 24.74
CA GLY A 718 69.28 27.01 25.49
C GLY A 718 68.28 28.14 25.19
N GLY A 719 66.99 27.85 25.36
CA GLY A 719 65.92 28.82 25.63
C GLY A 719 65.46 29.72 24.47
N SER A 720 64.26 30.30 24.47
CA SER A 720 63.12 30.22 25.38
C SER A 720 62.07 31.23 24.85
N SER A 721 60.79 30.85 24.91
CA SER A 721 59.69 31.68 25.46
C SER A 721 59.19 32.97 24.74
N ARG A 722 57.88 32.90 24.37
CA ARG A 722 56.77 33.84 24.77
C ARG A 722 56.63 35.22 24.06
N PRO A 723 55.46 35.93 24.16
CA PRO A 723 54.12 35.61 23.64
C PRO A 723 53.40 36.92 23.08
N PRO A 724 52.09 37.22 23.24
CA PRO A 724 51.20 37.64 22.14
C PRO A 724 50.64 39.09 22.25
N ARG A 725 49.80 39.54 21.29
CA ARG A 725 48.77 40.59 21.56
C ARG A 725 47.70 40.74 20.46
N GLN A 726 46.49 41.05 20.93
CA GLN A 726 45.21 41.31 20.23
C GLN A 726 45.07 42.71 19.60
N ARG A 727 44.13 42.82 18.64
CA ARG A 727 43.06 43.85 18.40
C ARG A 727 42.71 43.76 16.91
N GLY A 728 41.48 43.80 16.38
CA GLY A 728 40.13 44.18 16.83
C GLY A 728 39.46 44.87 15.62
N GLY A 729 38.15 44.68 15.38
CA GLY A 729 37.38 45.56 14.48
C GLY A 729 36.27 44.92 13.63
N ASN A 730 35.02 45.25 13.97
CA ASN A 730 33.75 44.99 13.30
C ASN A 730 33.67 45.36 11.81
N ARG A 731 32.81 44.65 11.04
CA ARG A 731 31.67 45.23 10.30
C ARG A 731 30.77 44.13 9.69
N GLU A 732 29.47 44.37 9.81
CA GLU A 732 28.33 43.59 9.32
C GLU A 732 27.66 44.38 8.15
N PRO A 733 26.50 43.98 7.57
CA PRO A 733 26.33 43.06 6.44
C PRO A 733 25.70 43.71 5.18
N ALA A 734 25.57 42.95 4.08
CA ALA A 734 24.62 43.26 3.01
C ALA A 734 24.03 42.01 2.35
N ARG A 735 22.70 42.03 2.22
CA ARG A 735 21.81 41.08 1.55
C ARG A 735 22.08 41.00 0.04
N ARG A 736 21.82 39.83 -0.55
CA ARG A 736 20.83 39.65 -1.62
C ARG A 736 20.35 38.20 -1.64
#